data_AF-A0A3V7IFM0-F1
#
_entry.id   AF-A0A3V7IFM0-F1
#
_cell.length_a   1.000
_cell.length_b   1.000
_cell.length_c   1.000
_cell.angle_alpha   90.00
_cell.angle_beta   90.00
_cell.angle_gamma   90.00
#
_symmetry.space_group_name_H-M   'P 1'
#
loop_
_entity.id
_entity.type
_entity.pdbx_description
1 polymer ?
#
loop_
_entity_poly.entity_id
_entity_poly.type
_entity_poly.pdbx_seq_one_letter_code
_entity_poly.pdbx_strand_id
1 'polypeptide(L)'
;MKTVSWGWCLTPIRHMKPENDPMLKRKKRTLNSPPRAMAAARGKNESGAESWYTIRAAANNAADISIYDEIGGWGISAHWFAEELVALGSITQINLHIHSPGGSIFDGLAIYNLLKNHPARKVVYVDGVACSMASVIAMVGDPVIMPENAMMMIHRPRGIAGGESSDIRDYADLLDKMESVIIPIYAEKTGKSPDDIAALLASETWMSGAECVREGFADKVIQPVRAMAQLYSKRLEEFEHMPQNIKNMIIAPQGNAGTLTQPEPQAIVTPPPVAATTPAPQPANTAPGTDEITLRARFQEEQRQRISGIQNVFGMFGNRHGELMAQCIADVDCNVDAAKDKLLEALGRGVTPTNTLGGTQNTHNPMLSHIYAGNGNFAGDGIRASLMARAGFESSQADNPYNAMTMRELARMSLTERGVGVSTLNPMQMVGMAFTHSTSDFGNILLDVANKAILQGWEEAPETYEQWTRKGQLSDFKTAHRVGMGGFNALREVREGAEYKYVTTGDKQATIALATYGELFSITRQAIINDDLNMLTDVPMKLGRAAKSTIADLVYAILTANPKMSTDNVNLFDKAKHANVLEGALMDVASLDKARQLMRTQKEGERHLNIRPAFVLVPTALESVTNQVIRSTSVKGADINAGIINPVKDFATVIAEPRLDDNSQSTFYLAAAKGTDTIEVAYLNGVDTPYIDQQDGFSVDGVTTKVRIDAGVAPVDHRGLVKCSA
;
A
#
# COMPACT_ATOMS: atom_id res chain seq x y z
N MET A 1 2.71 -28.79 -25.52
CA MET A 1 3.24 -27.41 -25.45
C MET A 1 2.09 -26.49 -25.87
N LYS A 2 1.58 -25.53 -25.09
CA LYS A 2 2.18 -24.50 -24.22
C LYS A 2 3.05 -23.47 -24.98
N THR A 3 2.37 -22.44 -25.50
CA THR A 3 2.74 -21.01 -25.74
C THR A 3 1.63 -20.48 -26.66
N VAL A 4 0.63 -19.71 -26.22
CA VAL A 4 0.67 -18.33 -25.70
C VAL A 4 1.27 -17.35 -26.70
N SER A 5 0.41 -16.47 -27.24
CA SER A 5 0.77 -15.16 -27.76
C SER A 5 -0.36 -14.19 -27.44
N TRP A 6 -0.01 -12.99 -27.00
CA TRP A 6 -0.94 -11.86 -26.95
C TRP A 6 -1.08 -11.22 -28.35
N GLY A 7 -2.07 -10.34 -28.50
CA GLY A 7 -2.27 -9.54 -29.71
C GLY A 7 -3.14 -8.32 -29.42
N TRP A 8 -2.49 -7.16 -29.23
CA TRP A 8 -3.17 -5.86 -29.19
C TRP A 8 -3.63 -5.46 -30.61
N CYS A 9 -4.69 -4.66 -30.73
CA CYS A 9 -4.96 -3.89 -31.94
C CYS A 9 -5.69 -2.57 -31.62
N LEU A 10 -5.51 -1.56 -32.47
CA LEU A 10 -5.86 -0.16 -32.19
C LEU A 10 -7.28 0.23 -32.62
N THR A 11 -7.83 1.23 -31.93
CA THR A 11 -9.15 1.82 -32.19
C THR A 11 -9.11 2.82 -33.37
N PRO A 12 -10.05 2.76 -34.33
CA PRO A 12 -10.11 3.72 -35.44
C PRO A 12 -10.80 5.05 -35.06
N ILE A 13 -10.35 6.14 -35.68
CA ILE A 13 -10.86 7.51 -35.51
C ILE A 13 -12.23 7.68 -36.20
N ARG A 14 -13.15 8.45 -35.58
CA ARG A 14 -14.34 8.99 -36.24
C ARG A 14 -14.48 10.50 -36.02
N HIS A 15 -14.91 11.22 -37.06
CA HIS A 15 -15.13 12.67 -37.01
C HIS A 15 -16.46 13.04 -36.34
N MET A 16 -16.44 14.18 -35.63
CA MET A 16 -17.60 15.05 -35.44
C MET A 16 -17.18 16.50 -35.73
N LYS A 17 -18.14 17.35 -36.10
CA LYS A 17 -17.95 18.79 -36.37
C LYS A 17 -18.69 19.66 -35.34
N PRO A 18 -18.34 20.95 -35.19
CA PRO A 18 -18.57 21.71 -33.96
C PRO A 18 -19.76 22.67 -34.00
N GLU A 19 -20.17 23.12 -32.81
CA GLU A 19 -20.89 24.37 -32.58
C GLU A 19 -20.22 25.18 -31.44
N ASN A 20 -20.53 26.48 -31.35
CA ASN A 20 -19.88 27.47 -30.46
C ASN A 20 -20.71 27.64 -29.14
N ASP A 21 -20.43 28.50 -28.15
CA ASP A 21 -19.50 29.64 -28.03
C ASP A 21 -19.06 29.86 -26.52
N PRO A 22 -18.64 31.02 -25.94
CA PRO A 22 -17.37 31.06 -25.22
C PRO A 22 -17.42 31.75 -23.81
N MET A 23 -16.25 32.24 -23.35
CA MET A 23 -16.00 33.07 -22.15
C MET A 23 -15.96 32.30 -20.80
N LEU A 24 -15.12 32.58 -19.78
CA LEU A 24 -13.91 33.43 -19.58
C LEU A 24 -13.23 32.92 -18.26
N LYS A 25 -12.11 33.40 -17.67
CA LYS A 25 -11.19 34.55 -17.82
C LYS A 25 -9.80 34.16 -17.22
N ARG A 26 -8.70 34.83 -17.60
CA ARG A 26 -7.33 34.56 -17.08
C ARG A 26 -7.15 34.90 -15.58
N LYS A 27 -6.21 34.23 -14.91
CA LYS A 27 -5.17 34.91 -14.07
C LYS A 27 -3.90 34.06 -13.92
N LYS A 28 -2.73 34.68 -14.07
CA LYS A 28 -1.41 34.10 -13.72
C LYS A 28 -1.22 34.15 -12.20
N ARG A 29 -0.47 33.19 -11.63
CA ARG A 29 0.19 33.36 -10.33
C ARG A 29 1.60 32.76 -10.39
N THR A 30 2.60 33.56 -10.05
CA THR A 30 4.02 33.17 -10.00
C THR A 30 4.32 32.45 -8.69
N LEU A 31 5.14 31.38 -8.74
CA LEU A 31 5.84 30.85 -7.57
C LEU A 31 7.35 31.00 -7.77
N ASN A 32 7.99 31.77 -6.89
CA ASN A 32 9.39 31.62 -6.55
C ASN A 32 9.43 31.15 -5.08
N SER A 33 9.76 29.89 -4.87
CA SER A 33 10.08 29.30 -3.56
C SER A 33 11.18 28.25 -3.77
N PRO A 34 12.12 28.08 -2.81
CA PRO A 34 13.28 27.19 -2.99
C PRO A 34 12.88 25.71 -3.00
N PRO A 35 13.73 24.83 -3.58
CA PRO A 35 13.48 23.39 -3.61
C PRO A 35 13.45 22.80 -2.19
N ARG A 36 12.37 22.08 -1.87
CA ARG A 36 12.31 21.23 -0.67
C ARG A 36 13.21 20.01 -0.87
N ALA A 37 13.92 19.60 0.19
CA ALA A 37 14.73 18.39 0.18
C ALA A 37 13.88 17.14 -0.11
N MET A 38 14.51 16.12 -0.70
CA MET A 38 13.84 14.86 -1.03
C MET A 38 13.31 14.17 0.23
N ALA A 39 12.02 13.83 0.21
CA ALA A 39 11.45 12.81 1.08
C ALA A 39 11.34 11.51 0.26
N ALA A 40 11.70 10.37 0.84
CA ALA A 40 11.64 9.09 0.15
C ALA A 40 10.20 8.73 -0.23
N ALA A 41 9.92 8.59 -1.52
CA ALA A 41 8.64 8.14 -2.04
C ALA A 41 8.78 6.67 -2.48
N ARG A 42 7.80 5.82 -2.11
CA ARG A 42 7.65 4.50 -2.72
C ARG A 42 7.49 4.64 -4.23
N GLY A 43 8.01 3.67 -4.99
CA GLY A 43 7.87 3.63 -6.44
C GLY A 43 6.41 3.64 -6.85
N LYS A 44 5.98 4.74 -7.48
CA LYS A 44 4.68 4.83 -8.16
C LYS A 44 4.91 5.12 -9.63
N ASN A 45 4.24 4.37 -10.49
CA ASN A 45 4.19 4.65 -11.92
C ASN A 45 3.33 5.90 -12.20
N GLU A 46 3.26 6.35 -13.46
CA GLU A 46 2.54 7.59 -13.82
C GLU A 46 1.02 7.52 -13.56
N SER A 47 0.43 6.33 -13.44
CA SER A 47 -0.98 6.13 -13.05
C SER A 47 -1.19 5.98 -11.53
N GLY A 48 -0.12 6.00 -10.73
CA GLY A 48 -0.17 6.03 -9.27
C GLY A 48 -0.22 4.67 -8.58
N ALA A 49 -0.10 3.56 -9.30
CA ALA A 49 0.04 2.21 -8.74
C ALA A 49 1.47 1.95 -8.23
N GLU A 50 1.64 1.03 -7.26
CA GLU A 50 2.96 0.64 -6.77
C GLU A 50 3.77 -0.11 -7.85
N SER A 51 5.08 0.13 -7.92
CA SER A 51 5.99 -0.52 -8.87
C SER A 51 7.40 -0.69 -8.28
N TRP A 52 8.02 -1.85 -8.53
CA TRP A 52 9.42 -2.14 -8.15
C TRP A 52 10.46 -1.47 -9.08
N TYR A 53 10.01 -0.80 -10.14
CA TYR A 53 10.88 0.07 -10.93
C TYR A 53 10.18 1.37 -11.37
N THR A 54 11.00 2.36 -11.72
CA THR A 54 10.55 3.53 -12.50
C THR A 54 11.59 3.88 -13.57
N ILE A 55 11.13 4.15 -14.78
CA ILE A 55 11.95 4.70 -15.88
C ILE A 55 11.59 6.17 -16.09
N ARG A 56 12.58 7.07 -16.24
CA ARG A 56 12.37 8.49 -16.50
C ARG A 56 13.39 9.06 -17.49
N ALA A 57 12.91 9.85 -18.45
CA ALA A 57 13.80 10.64 -19.31
C ALA A 57 14.48 11.75 -18.48
N ALA A 58 15.80 11.89 -18.67
CA ALA A 58 16.65 12.84 -17.96
C ALA A 58 17.23 13.91 -18.91
N ALA A 59 17.88 14.93 -18.35
CA ALA A 59 18.58 15.93 -19.15
C ALA A 59 19.74 15.33 -19.96
N ASN A 60 20.18 16.03 -21.01
CA ASN A 60 21.33 15.67 -21.84
C ASN A 60 21.22 14.30 -22.55
N ASN A 61 20.01 13.94 -23.01
CA ASN A 61 19.75 12.69 -23.74
C ASN A 61 20.13 11.44 -22.94
N ALA A 62 19.81 11.44 -21.64
CA ALA A 62 19.98 10.32 -20.74
C ALA A 62 18.61 9.85 -20.20
N ALA A 63 18.59 8.71 -19.53
CA ALA A 63 17.47 8.28 -18.71
C ALA A 63 17.94 7.83 -17.32
N ASP A 64 17.14 8.13 -16.31
CA ASP A 64 17.30 7.63 -14.95
C ASP A 64 16.33 6.44 -14.77
N ILE A 65 16.88 5.28 -14.40
CA ILE A 65 16.13 4.05 -14.13
C ILE A 65 16.38 3.68 -12.67
N SER A 66 15.33 3.39 -11.92
CA SER A 66 15.43 2.91 -10.54
C SER A 66 14.82 1.52 -10.43
N ILE A 67 15.54 0.57 -9.81
CA ILE A 67 15.07 -0.78 -9.43
C ILE A 67 15.10 -0.85 -7.90
N TYR A 68 13.96 -0.59 -7.28
CA TYR A 68 13.77 -0.41 -5.85
C TYR A 68 12.67 -1.38 -5.40
N ASP A 69 12.88 -2.15 -4.33
CA ASP A 69 12.05 -3.32 -3.97
C ASP A 69 12.23 -4.54 -4.91
N GLU A 70 11.32 -5.53 -4.83
CA GLU A 70 11.52 -6.90 -5.33
C GLU A 70 11.17 -7.10 -6.81
N ILE A 71 12.13 -7.60 -7.59
CA ILE A 71 12.03 -7.81 -9.05
C ILE A 71 10.99 -8.90 -9.36
N GLY A 72 10.00 -8.58 -10.19
CA GLY A 72 8.87 -9.49 -10.47
C GLY A 72 7.74 -9.42 -9.42
N GLY A 73 7.87 -8.58 -8.38
CA GLY A 73 6.82 -8.33 -7.41
C GLY A 73 5.60 -7.62 -8.03
N TRP A 74 4.49 -7.54 -7.27
CA TRP A 74 3.23 -6.88 -7.67
C TRP A 74 2.61 -7.36 -9.00
N GLY A 75 3.06 -8.50 -9.55
CA GLY A 75 2.67 -8.97 -10.89
C GLY A 75 3.34 -8.21 -12.05
N ILE A 76 4.30 -7.33 -11.75
CA ILE A 76 5.01 -6.50 -12.70
C ILE A 76 6.19 -7.29 -13.27
N SER A 77 6.06 -7.72 -14.52
CA SER A 77 7.10 -8.47 -15.24
C SER A 77 8.02 -7.56 -16.05
N ALA A 78 9.15 -8.11 -16.51
CA ALA A 78 10.09 -7.44 -17.40
C ALA A 78 9.50 -7.01 -18.76
N HIS A 79 8.28 -7.45 -19.11
CA HIS A 79 7.56 -6.99 -20.31
C HIS A 79 7.31 -5.49 -20.29
N TRP A 80 6.79 -4.94 -19.18
CA TRP A 80 6.49 -3.51 -19.07
C TRP A 80 7.77 -2.67 -18.98
N PHE A 81 8.82 -3.20 -18.33
CA PHE A 81 10.16 -2.62 -18.35
C PHE A 81 10.72 -2.52 -19.78
N ALA A 82 10.49 -3.53 -20.62
CA ALA A 82 10.91 -3.51 -22.03
C ALA A 82 10.14 -2.47 -22.86
N GLU A 83 8.83 -2.32 -22.64
CA GLU A 83 8.00 -1.33 -23.33
C GLU A 83 8.40 0.11 -22.95
N GLU A 84 8.59 0.39 -21.66
CA GLU A 84 9.07 1.70 -21.18
C GLU A 84 10.50 2.01 -21.63
N LEU A 85 11.40 1.01 -21.65
CA LEU A 85 12.77 1.19 -22.15
C LEU A 85 12.79 1.53 -23.65
N VAL A 86 11.92 0.92 -24.45
CA VAL A 86 11.76 1.25 -25.88
C VAL A 86 11.12 2.63 -26.06
N ALA A 87 10.17 3.02 -25.21
CA ALA A 87 9.49 4.32 -25.27
C ALA A 87 10.42 5.52 -25.03
N LEU A 88 11.58 5.33 -24.38
CA LEU A 88 12.61 6.37 -24.23
C LEU A 88 13.27 6.79 -25.55
N GLY A 89 13.25 5.94 -26.58
CA GLY A 89 13.91 6.20 -27.86
C GLY A 89 15.44 6.32 -27.76
N SER A 90 16.04 7.14 -28.63
CA SER A 90 17.49 7.19 -28.88
C SER A 90 18.32 7.92 -27.81
N ILE A 91 18.26 7.46 -26.56
CA ILE A 91 19.11 7.97 -25.47
C ILE A 91 20.57 7.49 -25.58
N THR A 92 21.49 8.30 -25.06
CA THR A 92 22.95 8.05 -25.07
C THR A 92 23.52 7.54 -23.74
N GLN A 93 22.82 7.75 -22.62
CA GLN A 93 23.24 7.25 -21.30
C GLN A 93 22.04 6.76 -20.48
N ILE A 94 22.25 5.70 -19.69
CA ILE A 94 21.33 5.21 -18.66
C ILE A 94 22.05 5.31 -17.31
N ASN A 95 21.43 5.97 -16.35
CA ASN A 95 21.82 5.95 -14.94
C ASN A 95 20.90 4.94 -14.23
N LEU A 96 21.45 3.80 -13.80
CA LEU A 96 20.69 2.71 -13.18
C LEU A 96 20.93 2.68 -11.67
N HIS A 97 19.92 3.07 -10.92
CA HIS A 97 19.88 3.14 -9.46
C HIS A 97 19.27 1.86 -8.87
N ILE A 98 19.99 1.18 -7.98
CA ILE A 98 19.62 -0.14 -7.46
C ILE A 98 19.53 -0.11 -5.92
N HIS A 99 18.35 -0.45 -5.41
CA HIS A 99 18.09 -0.68 -3.98
C HIS A 99 17.10 -1.85 -3.82
N SER A 100 17.57 -3.07 -4.07
CA SER A 100 16.72 -4.24 -4.30
C SER A 100 17.27 -5.54 -3.67
N PRO A 101 16.40 -6.41 -3.11
CA PRO A 101 16.76 -7.73 -2.58
C PRO A 101 16.91 -8.79 -3.69
N GLY A 102 16.78 -8.39 -4.96
CA GLY A 102 16.61 -9.30 -6.10
C GLY A 102 15.14 -9.68 -6.30
N GLY A 103 14.89 -10.90 -6.75
CA GLY A 103 13.54 -11.39 -7.04
C GLY A 103 13.54 -12.50 -8.10
N SER A 104 12.64 -12.42 -9.07
CA SER A 104 12.50 -13.34 -10.20
C SER A 104 13.78 -13.42 -11.06
N ILE A 105 14.24 -14.66 -11.29
CA ILE A 105 15.42 -14.94 -12.13
C ILE A 105 15.14 -14.63 -13.60
N PHE A 106 13.96 -14.99 -14.10
CA PHE A 106 13.62 -14.81 -15.52
C PHE A 106 13.42 -13.32 -15.86
N ASP A 107 12.74 -12.56 -15.00
CA ASP A 107 12.60 -11.10 -15.18
C ASP A 107 13.95 -10.40 -15.02
N GLY A 108 14.73 -10.75 -14.00
CA GLY A 108 16.06 -10.17 -13.76
C GLY A 108 17.03 -10.39 -14.93
N LEU A 109 17.04 -11.60 -15.51
CA LEU A 109 17.86 -11.93 -16.67
C LEU A 109 17.35 -11.25 -17.94
N ALA A 110 16.03 -11.10 -18.12
CA ALA A 110 15.46 -10.32 -19.22
C ALA A 110 15.88 -8.84 -19.13
N ILE A 111 15.79 -8.23 -17.95
CA ILE A 111 16.23 -6.84 -17.69
C ILE A 111 17.73 -6.67 -17.96
N TYR A 112 18.58 -7.59 -17.47
CA TYR A 112 20.02 -7.59 -17.76
C TYR A 112 20.28 -7.63 -19.28
N ASN A 113 19.62 -8.53 -20.01
CA ASN A 113 19.80 -8.67 -21.46
C ASN A 113 19.30 -7.43 -22.23
N LEU A 114 18.17 -6.86 -21.85
CA LEU A 114 17.64 -5.61 -22.42
C LEU A 114 18.65 -4.45 -22.24
N LEU A 115 19.18 -4.28 -21.04
CA LEU A 115 20.14 -3.22 -20.71
C LEU A 115 21.52 -3.46 -21.35
N LYS A 116 22.00 -4.71 -21.41
CA LYS A 116 23.27 -5.08 -22.05
C LYS A 116 23.24 -4.70 -23.54
N ASN A 117 22.16 -5.09 -24.23
CA ASN A 117 21.94 -4.83 -25.66
C ASN A 117 21.56 -3.38 -25.99
N HIS A 118 21.08 -2.59 -25.01
CA HIS A 118 20.73 -1.19 -25.26
C HIS A 118 21.98 -0.35 -25.61
N PRO A 119 21.99 0.44 -26.71
CA PRO A 119 23.20 1.11 -27.21
C PRO A 119 23.71 2.25 -26.33
N ALA A 120 22.88 2.76 -25.42
CA ALA A 120 23.31 3.74 -24.42
C ALA A 120 24.41 3.19 -23.51
N ARG A 121 25.24 4.09 -22.97
CA ARG A 121 26.21 3.78 -21.92
C ARG A 121 25.50 3.59 -20.58
N LYS A 122 25.76 2.48 -19.88
CA LYS A 122 25.18 2.18 -18.56
C LYS A 122 26.12 2.61 -17.44
N VAL A 123 25.66 3.49 -16.55
CA VAL A 123 26.31 3.80 -15.27
C VAL A 123 25.41 3.26 -14.16
N VAL A 124 25.92 2.38 -13.31
CA VAL A 124 25.16 1.74 -12.24
C VAL A 124 25.53 2.35 -10.89
N TYR A 125 24.53 2.61 -10.07
CA TYR A 125 24.65 3.08 -8.69
C TYR A 125 23.94 2.08 -7.76
N VAL A 126 24.63 1.52 -6.77
CA VAL A 126 23.98 0.71 -5.73
C VAL A 126 23.71 1.63 -4.54
N ASP A 127 22.53 2.24 -4.50
CA ASP A 127 22.19 3.28 -3.52
C ASP A 127 21.96 2.74 -2.09
N GLY A 128 21.97 1.43 -1.91
CA GLY A 128 22.22 0.81 -0.59
C GLY A 128 22.34 -0.71 -0.60
N VAL A 129 21.59 -1.40 -1.46
CA VAL A 129 21.64 -2.87 -1.53
C VAL A 129 21.39 -3.41 -2.94
N ALA A 130 22.20 -4.38 -3.36
CA ALA A 130 21.98 -5.19 -4.55
C ALA A 130 22.21 -6.67 -4.23
N CYS A 131 21.13 -7.41 -3.93
CA CYS A 131 21.20 -8.84 -3.66
C CYS A 131 20.68 -9.69 -4.83
N SER A 132 21.13 -10.94 -4.93
CA SER A 132 20.50 -11.95 -5.80
C SER A 132 20.42 -11.49 -7.27
N MET A 133 19.24 -11.37 -7.87
CA MET A 133 19.11 -10.89 -9.25
C MET A 133 19.43 -9.40 -9.44
N ALA A 134 19.39 -8.59 -8.38
CA ALA A 134 19.75 -7.18 -8.47
C ALA A 134 21.27 -6.99 -8.64
N SER A 135 22.09 -7.87 -8.05
CA SER A 135 23.53 -7.91 -8.29
C SER A 135 23.88 -8.46 -9.68
N VAL A 136 23.10 -9.41 -10.23
CA VAL A 136 23.25 -9.83 -11.65
C VAL A 136 22.99 -8.64 -12.59
N ILE A 137 21.90 -7.89 -12.38
CA ILE A 137 21.58 -6.70 -13.18
C ILE A 137 22.69 -5.65 -13.05
N ALA A 138 23.25 -5.45 -11.85
CA ALA A 138 24.32 -4.47 -11.62
C ALA A 138 25.56 -4.70 -12.50
N MET A 139 25.85 -5.95 -12.89
CA MET A 139 27.00 -6.29 -13.75
C MET A 139 26.91 -5.69 -15.18
N VAL A 140 25.78 -5.09 -15.56
CA VAL A 140 25.62 -4.36 -16.83
C VAL A 140 26.33 -2.99 -16.85
N GLY A 141 26.83 -2.52 -15.70
CA GLY A 141 27.42 -1.19 -15.52
C GLY A 141 28.89 -1.06 -15.92
N ASP A 142 29.19 0.05 -16.59
CA ASP A 142 30.56 0.53 -16.85
C ASP A 142 30.63 2.06 -16.64
N PRO A 143 30.85 2.54 -15.40
CA PRO A 143 31.11 1.78 -14.18
C PRO A 143 29.84 1.37 -13.40
N VAL A 144 30.05 0.44 -12.48
CA VAL A 144 29.28 0.19 -11.25
C VAL A 144 29.92 0.98 -10.11
N ILE A 145 29.09 1.74 -9.39
CA ILE A 145 29.49 2.66 -8.32
C ILE A 145 28.75 2.28 -7.03
N MET A 146 29.49 2.13 -5.93
CA MET A 146 28.94 1.75 -4.63
C MET A 146 29.40 2.68 -3.50
N PRO A 147 28.49 3.21 -2.66
CA PRO A 147 28.85 3.82 -1.39
C PRO A 147 29.60 2.87 -0.46
N GLU A 148 30.49 3.39 0.39
CA GLU A 148 31.16 2.65 1.47
C GLU A 148 30.18 1.92 2.40
N ASN A 149 28.97 2.46 2.58
CA ASN A 149 27.91 1.85 3.38
C ASN A 149 26.90 1.02 2.58
N ALA A 150 27.10 0.80 1.28
CA ALA A 150 26.25 -0.09 0.49
C ALA A 150 26.80 -1.53 0.49
N MET A 151 25.90 -2.49 0.26
CA MET A 151 26.21 -3.92 0.18
C MET A 151 25.78 -4.53 -1.15
N MET A 152 26.57 -5.50 -1.62
CA MET A 152 26.16 -6.47 -2.63
C MET A 152 26.09 -7.86 -1.97
N MET A 153 25.17 -8.69 -2.43
CA MET A 153 25.18 -10.13 -2.09
C MET A 153 24.99 -10.97 -3.35
N ILE A 154 25.76 -12.05 -3.44
CA ILE A 154 25.60 -13.08 -4.46
C ILE A 154 25.40 -14.45 -3.80
N HIS A 155 24.47 -15.24 -4.34
CA HIS A 155 24.08 -16.55 -3.82
C HIS A 155 23.52 -17.42 -4.96
N ARG A 156 23.39 -18.72 -4.75
CA ARG A 156 22.80 -19.65 -5.73
C ARG A 156 21.35 -19.30 -6.09
N PRO A 157 20.88 -19.67 -7.29
CA PRO A 157 19.46 -19.77 -7.60
C PRO A 157 18.72 -20.59 -6.54
N ARG A 158 17.77 -19.97 -5.85
CA ARG A 158 16.90 -20.64 -4.87
C ARG A 158 15.43 -20.42 -5.19
N GLY A 159 14.62 -21.43 -4.89
CA GLY A 159 13.19 -21.42 -5.04
C GLY A 159 12.56 -22.63 -4.35
N ILE A 160 11.24 -22.75 -4.43
CA ILE A 160 10.46 -23.78 -3.73
C ILE A 160 9.63 -24.54 -4.75
N ALA A 161 9.71 -25.87 -4.73
CA ALA A 161 8.88 -26.77 -5.53
C ALA A 161 8.25 -27.85 -4.65
N GLY A 162 7.06 -28.30 -5.04
CA GLY A 162 6.35 -29.42 -4.46
C GLY A 162 5.54 -30.10 -5.56
N GLY A 163 5.51 -31.43 -5.55
CA GLY A 163 4.99 -32.25 -6.64
C GLY A 163 5.48 -33.69 -6.48
N GLU A 164 5.51 -34.43 -7.58
CA GLU A 164 6.15 -35.75 -7.61
C GLU A 164 7.69 -35.63 -7.53
N SER A 165 8.37 -36.75 -7.26
CA SER A 165 9.84 -36.74 -7.16
C SER A 165 10.52 -36.46 -8.50
N SER A 166 9.82 -36.59 -9.64
CA SER A 166 10.24 -36.07 -10.94
C SER A 166 10.30 -34.55 -10.90
N ASP A 167 9.20 -33.89 -10.55
CA ASP A 167 8.99 -32.45 -10.65
C ASP A 167 10.00 -31.67 -9.78
N ILE A 168 10.29 -32.22 -8.60
CA ILE A 168 11.29 -31.67 -7.67
C ILE A 168 12.72 -31.81 -8.23
N ARG A 169 13.02 -32.90 -8.95
CA ARG A 169 14.32 -33.06 -9.64
C ARG A 169 14.40 -32.12 -10.83
N ASP A 170 13.41 -32.10 -11.71
CA ASP A 170 13.33 -31.21 -12.88
C ASP A 170 13.47 -29.73 -12.48
N TYR A 171 12.98 -29.35 -11.30
CA TYR A 171 13.15 -28.02 -10.73
C TYR A 171 14.56 -27.75 -10.17
N ALA A 172 15.18 -28.70 -9.49
CA ALA A 172 16.60 -28.59 -9.08
C ALA A 172 17.51 -28.48 -10.32
N ASP A 173 17.28 -29.35 -11.30
CA ASP A 173 17.87 -29.33 -12.64
C ASP A 173 17.69 -27.97 -13.34
N LEU A 174 16.61 -27.24 -13.07
CA LEU A 174 16.37 -25.90 -13.62
C LEU A 174 17.18 -24.83 -12.86
N LEU A 175 17.29 -24.93 -11.53
CA LEU A 175 18.12 -24.02 -10.72
C LEU A 175 19.60 -24.15 -11.06
N ASP A 176 20.12 -25.37 -11.21
CA ASP A 176 21.50 -25.64 -11.66
C ASP A 176 21.77 -25.05 -13.06
N LYS A 177 20.78 -25.15 -13.96
CA LYS A 177 20.84 -24.52 -15.29
C LYS A 177 20.85 -22.99 -15.18
N MET A 178 20.10 -22.38 -14.26
CA MET A 178 20.18 -20.94 -14.00
C MET A 178 21.54 -20.53 -13.40
N GLU A 179 22.16 -21.37 -12.56
CA GLU A 179 23.49 -21.11 -11.97
C GLU A 179 24.55 -21.02 -13.07
N SER A 180 24.54 -21.97 -14.01
CA SER A 180 25.44 -21.94 -15.17
C SER A 180 25.21 -20.75 -16.13
N VAL A 181 24.06 -20.08 -16.05
CA VAL A 181 23.75 -18.86 -16.83
C VAL A 181 24.21 -17.57 -16.12
N ILE A 182 24.18 -17.51 -14.79
CA ILE A 182 24.63 -16.32 -14.05
C ILE A 182 26.13 -16.31 -13.76
N ILE A 183 26.79 -17.48 -13.66
CA ILE A 183 28.25 -17.56 -13.44
C ILE A 183 29.05 -16.78 -14.50
N PRO A 184 28.79 -16.92 -15.82
CA PRO A 184 29.50 -16.16 -16.85
C PRO A 184 29.36 -14.64 -16.74
N ILE A 185 28.21 -14.14 -16.26
CA ILE A 185 27.95 -12.70 -16.11
C ILE A 185 28.87 -12.10 -15.03
N TYR A 186 29.01 -12.78 -13.89
CA TYR A 186 29.93 -12.37 -12.84
C TYR A 186 31.40 -12.58 -13.24
N ALA A 187 31.73 -13.66 -13.95
CA ALA A 187 33.09 -13.91 -14.44
C ALA A 187 33.53 -12.83 -15.46
N GLU A 188 32.64 -12.42 -16.38
CA GLU A 188 32.90 -11.33 -17.35
C GLU A 188 33.22 -10.01 -16.64
N LYS A 189 32.48 -9.66 -15.58
CA LYS A 189 32.68 -8.39 -14.86
C LYS A 189 33.88 -8.41 -13.90
N THR A 190 34.10 -9.51 -13.19
CA THR A 190 35.12 -9.60 -12.12
C THR A 190 36.50 -10.07 -12.60
N GLY A 191 36.57 -10.78 -13.74
CA GLY A 191 37.78 -11.46 -14.19
C GLY A 191 38.16 -12.72 -13.38
N LYS A 192 37.30 -13.17 -12.45
CA LYS A 192 37.48 -14.42 -11.68
C LYS A 192 37.18 -15.66 -12.53
N SER A 193 37.66 -16.83 -12.10
CA SER A 193 37.29 -18.08 -12.78
C SER A 193 35.81 -18.43 -12.51
N PRO A 194 35.17 -19.22 -13.40
CA PRO A 194 33.82 -19.74 -13.16
C PRO A 194 33.70 -20.51 -11.83
N ASP A 195 34.76 -21.23 -11.43
CA ASP A 195 34.79 -22.02 -10.19
C ASP A 195 34.88 -21.13 -8.94
N ASP A 196 35.64 -20.02 -8.99
CA ASP A 196 35.67 -19.01 -7.93
C ASP A 196 34.28 -18.38 -7.74
N ILE A 197 33.61 -18.03 -8.85
CA ILE A 197 32.25 -17.47 -8.80
C ILE A 197 31.26 -18.50 -8.24
N ALA A 198 31.33 -19.76 -8.67
CA ALA A 198 30.49 -20.84 -8.13
C ALA A 198 30.70 -21.03 -6.62
N ALA A 199 31.93 -20.94 -6.12
CA ALA A 199 32.24 -20.99 -4.69
C ALA A 199 31.65 -19.79 -3.91
N LEU A 200 31.71 -18.59 -4.47
CA LEU A 200 31.12 -17.39 -3.85
C LEU A 200 29.58 -17.43 -3.85
N LEU A 201 28.95 -17.94 -4.92
CA LEU A 201 27.50 -18.18 -4.99
C LEU A 201 27.06 -19.26 -4.00
N ALA A 202 27.83 -20.34 -3.86
CA ALA A 202 27.56 -21.42 -2.90
C ALA A 202 27.62 -20.97 -1.42
N SER A 203 28.34 -19.87 -1.14
CA SER A 203 28.62 -19.39 0.22
C SER A 203 27.70 -18.26 0.71
N GLU A 204 26.71 -17.83 -0.09
CA GLU A 204 25.90 -16.60 0.14
C GLU A 204 26.80 -15.39 0.46
N THR A 205 27.71 -15.05 -0.45
CA THR A 205 28.74 -14.04 -0.18
C THR A 205 28.15 -12.63 -0.14
N TRP A 206 28.18 -12.01 1.04
CA TRP A 206 27.95 -10.58 1.27
C TRP A 206 29.25 -9.78 1.16
N MET A 207 29.21 -8.63 0.50
CA MET A 207 30.37 -7.75 0.26
C MET A 207 29.98 -6.27 0.41
N SER A 208 30.79 -5.50 1.15
CA SER A 208 30.68 -4.03 1.18
C SER A 208 31.11 -3.40 -0.16
N GLY A 209 30.75 -2.14 -0.41
CA GLY A 209 31.19 -1.42 -1.62
C GLY A 209 32.71 -1.40 -1.84
N ALA A 210 33.51 -1.37 -0.77
CA ALA A 210 34.97 -1.47 -0.85
C ALA A 210 35.46 -2.89 -1.23
N GLU A 211 34.78 -3.93 -0.74
CA GLU A 211 35.08 -5.32 -1.09
C GLU A 211 34.62 -5.64 -2.51
N CYS A 212 33.48 -5.12 -2.96
CA CYS A 212 33.03 -5.24 -4.34
C CYS A 212 34.05 -4.67 -5.32
N VAL A 213 34.70 -3.54 -5.00
CA VAL A 213 35.80 -3.00 -5.82
C VAL A 213 37.05 -3.89 -5.75
N ARG A 214 37.39 -4.39 -4.56
CA ARG A 214 38.55 -5.29 -4.35
C ARG A 214 38.40 -6.64 -5.05
N GLU A 215 37.17 -7.13 -5.20
CA GLU A 215 36.81 -8.41 -5.81
C GLU A 215 36.27 -8.28 -7.26
N GLY A 216 36.24 -7.07 -7.83
CA GLY A 216 35.88 -6.81 -9.24
C GLY A 216 34.37 -6.72 -9.56
N PHE A 217 33.49 -6.78 -8.57
CA PHE A 217 32.04 -6.61 -8.75
C PHE A 217 31.62 -5.13 -8.90
N ALA A 218 32.49 -4.19 -8.50
CA ALA A 218 32.29 -2.75 -8.70
C ALA A 218 33.58 -2.06 -9.18
N ASP A 219 33.47 -0.91 -9.83
CA ASP A 219 34.64 -0.19 -10.37
C ASP A 219 35.04 1.01 -9.48
N LYS A 220 34.10 1.55 -8.69
CA LYS A 220 34.33 2.72 -7.82
C LYS A 220 33.58 2.63 -6.50
N VAL A 221 34.30 2.89 -5.42
CA VAL A 221 33.71 3.15 -4.10
C VAL A 221 33.56 4.67 -3.91
N ILE A 222 32.46 5.12 -3.30
CA ILE A 222 32.19 6.53 -2.99
C ILE A 222 31.81 6.71 -1.51
N GLN A 223 31.83 7.95 -1.03
CA GLN A 223 31.53 8.28 0.36
C GLN A 223 30.12 7.83 0.80
N PRO A 224 29.89 7.54 2.10
CA PRO A 224 28.63 7.01 2.60
C PRO A 224 27.41 7.88 2.27
N VAL A 225 26.37 7.26 1.70
CA VAL A 225 25.09 7.93 1.44
C VAL A 225 24.30 8.00 2.74
N ARG A 226 23.98 9.22 3.18
CA ARG A 226 23.33 9.50 4.49
C ARG A 226 21.83 9.25 4.54
N ALA A 227 21.19 8.94 3.40
CA ALA A 227 19.77 8.67 3.31
C ALA A 227 19.54 7.53 2.32
N MET A 228 19.24 6.34 2.84
CA MET A 228 18.80 5.19 2.03
C MET A 228 17.28 5.12 2.04
N ALA A 229 16.70 4.51 1.00
CA ALA A 229 15.32 4.06 1.05
C ALA A 229 15.15 2.95 2.10
N GLN A 230 13.94 2.78 2.61
CA GLN A 230 13.59 1.67 3.50
C GLN A 230 12.96 0.55 2.66
N LEU A 231 13.65 -0.58 2.57
CA LEU A 231 13.25 -1.73 1.76
C LEU A 231 12.44 -2.73 2.60
N TYR A 232 11.25 -3.06 2.14
CA TYR A 232 10.33 -4.01 2.78
C TYR A 232 10.11 -5.24 1.90
N SER A 233 10.94 -6.28 2.05
CA SER A 233 10.67 -7.62 1.51
C SER A 233 10.99 -8.71 2.52
N LYS A 234 10.08 -9.69 2.66
CA LYS A 234 10.28 -10.90 3.47
C LYS A 234 11.47 -11.73 2.99
N ARG A 235 11.88 -11.61 1.71
CA ARG A 235 13.05 -12.31 1.15
C ARG A 235 14.34 -11.95 1.89
N LEU A 236 14.42 -10.78 2.53
CA LEU A 236 15.55 -10.38 3.40
C LEU A 236 15.65 -11.24 4.67
N GLU A 237 14.56 -11.84 5.14
CA GLU A 237 14.55 -12.73 6.31
C GLU A 237 15.01 -14.15 5.95
N GLU A 238 15.05 -14.48 4.65
CA GLU A 238 15.39 -15.79 4.08
C GLU A 238 16.86 -15.95 3.66
N PHE A 239 17.72 -14.98 3.99
CA PHE A 239 19.17 -15.02 3.73
C PHE A 239 19.91 -15.37 5.03
N GLU A 240 20.66 -16.48 5.02
CA GLU A 240 21.21 -17.13 6.20
C GLU A 240 22.44 -16.39 6.76
N HIS A 241 23.23 -15.77 5.88
CA HIS A 241 24.53 -15.17 6.21
C HIS A 241 24.48 -13.63 6.31
N MET A 242 23.29 -13.02 6.26
CA MET A 242 23.13 -11.56 6.29
C MET A 242 23.75 -10.90 7.54
N PRO A 243 24.71 -9.97 7.38
CA PRO A 243 25.33 -9.25 8.49
C PRO A 243 24.33 -8.43 9.33
N GLN A 244 24.46 -8.48 10.67
CA GLN A 244 23.52 -7.87 11.62
C GLN A 244 23.45 -6.32 11.53
N ASN A 245 24.54 -5.68 11.12
CA ASN A 245 24.57 -4.24 10.84
C ASN A 245 23.65 -3.85 9.67
N ILE A 246 23.38 -4.77 8.74
CA ILE A 246 22.54 -4.52 7.56
C ILE A 246 21.06 -4.65 7.90
N LYS A 247 20.66 -5.63 8.74
CA LYS A 247 19.29 -5.71 9.29
C LYS A 247 18.90 -4.38 9.98
N ASN A 248 19.81 -3.81 10.76
CA ASN A 248 19.61 -2.53 11.46
C ASN A 248 19.71 -1.27 10.58
N MET A 249 20.12 -1.38 9.32
CA MET A 249 20.29 -0.24 8.39
C MET A 249 19.21 -0.20 7.31
N ILE A 250 18.73 -1.36 6.86
CA ILE A 250 17.73 -1.48 5.80
C ILE A 250 16.30 -1.49 6.37
N ILE A 251 16.09 -2.12 7.54
CA ILE A 251 14.75 -2.31 8.12
C ILE A 251 14.33 -1.11 8.99
N ALA A 252 15.28 -0.35 9.55
CA ALA A 252 15.02 0.74 10.49
C ALA A 252 15.48 2.12 9.95
N PRO A 253 14.63 3.17 9.96
CA PRO A 253 14.98 4.47 9.42
C PRO A 253 15.94 5.24 10.36
N GLN A 254 17.20 5.42 9.94
CA GLN A 254 18.20 6.20 10.69
C GLN A 254 18.00 7.73 10.54
N GLY A 255 16.88 8.22 11.07
CA GLY A 255 16.61 9.65 11.18
C GLY A 255 17.41 10.29 12.32
N ASN A 256 18.65 10.74 12.08
CA ASN A 256 19.39 11.53 13.06
C ASN A 256 20.25 12.63 12.41
N ALA A 257 19.72 13.85 12.34
CA ALA A 257 20.39 15.02 11.79
C ALA A 257 21.40 15.63 12.78
N GLY A 258 22.49 14.92 13.06
CA GLY A 258 23.60 15.42 13.87
C GLY A 258 24.33 16.58 13.18
N THR A 259 24.46 17.72 13.85
CA THR A 259 25.09 18.94 13.31
C THR A 259 26.60 18.80 13.14
N LEU A 260 27.09 18.88 11.90
CA LEU A 260 28.49 19.17 11.57
C LEU A 260 28.54 20.23 10.45
N THR A 261 29.58 21.06 10.50
CA THR A 261 29.72 22.31 9.73
C THR A 261 29.95 22.12 8.24
N GLN A 262 29.45 23.04 7.41
CA GLN A 262 29.82 23.15 6.00
C GLN A 262 31.31 23.53 5.86
N PRO A 263 32.05 22.88 4.95
CA PRO A 263 33.17 23.47 4.24
C PRO A 263 32.66 24.26 3.02
N GLU A 264 33.35 25.35 2.67
CA GLU A 264 33.09 26.12 1.44
C GLU A 264 33.61 25.39 0.18
N PRO A 265 33.05 25.70 -1.02
CA PRO A 265 33.41 25.00 -2.26
C PRO A 265 34.83 25.34 -2.73
N GLN A 266 35.70 24.32 -2.80
CA GLN A 266 37.02 24.45 -3.42
C GLN A 266 36.96 24.20 -4.94
N ALA A 267 37.90 24.82 -5.66
CA ALA A 267 37.82 25.00 -7.11
C ALA A 267 38.12 23.73 -7.92
N ILE A 268 37.49 23.63 -9.10
CA ILE A 268 37.77 22.61 -10.12
C ILE A 268 39.16 22.87 -10.71
N VAL A 269 40.05 21.87 -10.62
CA VAL A 269 41.35 21.88 -11.31
C VAL A 269 41.25 20.99 -12.55
N THR A 270 41.40 21.59 -13.73
CA THR A 270 41.43 20.88 -15.03
C THR A 270 42.84 20.40 -15.37
N PRO A 271 43.00 19.17 -15.90
CA PRO A 271 44.20 18.77 -16.62
C PRO A 271 44.34 19.51 -17.97
N PRO A 272 45.55 19.70 -18.53
CA PRO A 272 45.74 20.39 -19.81
C PRO A 272 45.33 19.54 -21.03
N PRO A 273 45.01 20.16 -22.19
CA PRO A 273 44.64 19.45 -23.40
C PRO A 273 45.87 18.85 -24.13
N VAL A 274 45.74 17.64 -24.65
CA VAL A 274 46.67 17.09 -25.64
C VAL A 274 46.27 17.64 -27.02
N ALA A 275 47.21 18.28 -27.72
CA ALA A 275 46.95 18.90 -29.01
C ALA A 275 46.76 17.86 -30.13
N ALA A 276 45.81 18.13 -31.04
CA ALA A 276 45.62 17.31 -32.23
C ALA A 276 46.68 17.62 -33.30
N THR A 277 47.28 16.57 -33.88
CA THR A 277 48.13 16.68 -35.08
C THR A 277 47.41 16.07 -36.29
N THR A 278 46.86 16.93 -37.13
CA THR A 278 46.28 16.56 -38.43
C THR A 278 47.37 16.21 -39.44
N PRO A 279 47.17 15.17 -40.28
CA PRO A 279 47.75 15.12 -41.62
C PRO A 279 46.71 15.56 -42.66
N ALA A 280 47.09 16.46 -43.57
CA ALA A 280 46.30 16.89 -44.71
C ALA A 280 47.25 17.20 -45.90
N PRO A 281 46.74 17.45 -47.11
CA PRO A 281 45.95 16.51 -47.91
C PRO A 281 46.61 16.26 -49.29
N GLN A 282 46.30 15.14 -49.94
CA GLN A 282 46.75 14.86 -51.32
C GLN A 282 45.65 14.17 -52.15
N PRO A 283 45.69 14.24 -53.50
CA PRO A 283 44.59 14.92 -54.19
C PRO A 283 43.58 13.99 -54.87
N ALA A 284 42.40 14.52 -55.15
CA ALA A 284 41.41 13.86 -55.99
C ALA A 284 41.94 13.65 -57.42
N ASN A 285 41.70 12.45 -57.95
CA ASN A 285 41.79 12.18 -59.39
C ASN A 285 40.68 11.16 -59.75
N THR A 286 40.11 11.29 -60.95
CA THR A 286 38.73 10.84 -61.21
C THR A 286 38.62 9.44 -61.80
N ALA A 287 37.82 8.55 -61.19
CA ALA A 287 37.27 7.35 -61.84
C ALA A 287 35.97 6.88 -61.14
N PRO A 288 34.86 6.65 -61.86
CA PRO A 288 33.63 6.07 -61.30
C PRO A 288 33.63 4.53 -61.35
N GLY A 289 33.03 3.85 -60.36
CA GLY A 289 32.65 2.43 -60.53
C GLY A 289 32.51 1.50 -59.31
N THR A 290 32.87 1.90 -58.08
CA THR A 290 33.05 0.92 -56.97
C THR A 290 31.92 0.82 -55.93
N ASP A 291 31.09 1.85 -55.74
CA ASP A 291 29.95 1.76 -54.80
C ASP A 291 28.90 0.75 -55.27
N GLU A 292 28.64 0.70 -56.58
CA GLU A 292 27.53 -0.08 -57.13
C GLU A 292 27.73 -1.59 -56.96
N ILE A 293 28.96 -2.09 -57.08
CA ILE A 293 29.27 -3.52 -56.87
C ILE A 293 29.02 -3.90 -55.41
N THR A 294 29.46 -3.05 -54.47
CA THR A 294 29.32 -3.27 -53.03
C THR A 294 27.86 -3.20 -52.58
N LEU A 295 27.08 -2.27 -53.14
CA LEU A 295 25.65 -2.12 -52.88
C LEU A 295 24.84 -3.28 -53.46
N ARG A 296 25.13 -3.68 -54.71
CA ARG A 296 24.51 -4.87 -55.36
C ARG A 296 24.82 -6.15 -54.58
N ALA A 297 26.02 -6.32 -54.04
CA ALA A 297 26.38 -7.48 -53.22
C ALA A 297 25.54 -7.58 -51.93
N ARG A 298 25.39 -6.48 -51.18
CA ARG A 298 24.53 -6.42 -49.99
C ARG A 298 23.06 -6.71 -50.33
N PHE A 299 22.53 -6.06 -51.36
CA PHE A 299 21.15 -6.31 -51.81
C PHE A 299 20.93 -7.78 -52.21
N GLN A 300 21.88 -8.41 -52.91
CA GLN A 300 21.81 -9.84 -53.24
C GLN A 300 21.90 -10.77 -52.01
N GLU A 301 22.47 -10.32 -50.90
CA GLU A 301 22.49 -11.05 -49.63
C GLU A 301 21.18 -10.89 -48.86
N GLU A 302 20.66 -9.66 -48.74
CA GLU A 302 19.35 -9.34 -48.17
C GLU A 302 18.21 -10.09 -48.90
N GLN A 303 18.22 -10.11 -50.24
CA GLN A 303 17.24 -10.87 -51.03
C GLN A 303 17.35 -12.40 -50.81
N ARG A 304 18.57 -12.94 -50.64
CA ARG A 304 18.76 -14.37 -50.29
C ARG A 304 18.23 -14.69 -48.89
N GLN A 305 18.50 -13.83 -47.91
CA GLN A 305 17.96 -13.96 -46.55
C GLN A 305 16.43 -13.88 -46.54
N ARG A 306 15.83 -12.95 -47.30
CA ARG A 306 14.38 -12.84 -47.44
C ARG A 306 13.75 -14.09 -48.05
N ILE A 307 14.28 -14.58 -49.17
CA ILE A 307 13.76 -15.77 -49.86
C ILE A 307 13.88 -17.01 -48.96
N SER A 308 15.00 -17.18 -48.25
CA SER A 308 15.18 -18.27 -47.28
C SER A 308 14.20 -18.15 -46.10
N GLY A 309 13.98 -16.94 -45.57
CA GLY A 309 12.99 -16.69 -44.51
C GLY A 309 11.56 -17.06 -44.93
N ILE A 310 11.13 -16.65 -46.12
CA ILE A 310 9.81 -17.00 -46.68
C ILE A 310 9.70 -18.53 -46.89
N GLN A 311 10.74 -19.18 -47.43
CA GLN A 311 10.77 -20.63 -47.59
C GLN A 311 10.67 -21.38 -46.25
N ASN A 312 11.33 -20.88 -45.19
CA ASN A 312 11.26 -21.48 -43.85
C ASN A 312 9.86 -21.33 -43.22
N VAL A 313 9.19 -20.18 -43.39
CA VAL A 313 7.81 -19.96 -42.90
C VAL A 313 6.82 -20.94 -43.53
N PHE A 314 6.93 -21.20 -44.83
CA PHE A 314 6.03 -22.13 -45.54
C PHE A 314 6.46 -23.59 -45.40
N GLY A 315 7.76 -23.87 -45.19
CA GLY A 315 8.32 -25.22 -45.11
C GLY A 315 7.69 -26.10 -44.03
N MET A 316 7.23 -25.51 -42.90
CA MET A 316 6.51 -26.22 -41.84
C MET A 316 5.17 -26.84 -42.30
N PHE A 317 4.62 -26.40 -43.44
CA PHE A 317 3.35 -26.86 -44.01
C PHE A 317 3.54 -27.72 -45.28
N GLY A 318 4.80 -27.98 -45.67
CA GLY A 318 5.15 -28.68 -46.90
C GLY A 318 4.56 -28.02 -48.16
N ASN A 319 4.28 -28.83 -49.19
CA ASN A 319 3.79 -28.31 -50.48
C ASN A 319 2.35 -27.75 -50.44
N ARG A 320 1.62 -27.87 -49.33
CA ARG A 320 0.18 -27.55 -49.21
C ARG A 320 -0.15 -26.07 -49.53
N HIS A 321 0.80 -25.17 -49.33
CA HIS A 321 0.66 -23.73 -49.65
C HIS A 321 1.75 -23.26 -50.64
N GLY A 322 2.29 -24.18 -51.46
CA GLY A 322 3.44 -23.92 -52.34
C GLY A 322 3.21 -22.83 -53.40
N GLU A 323 1.99 -22.69 -53.93
CA GLU A 323 1.64 -21.61 -54.87
C GLU A 323 1.69 -20.23 -54.19
N LEU A 324 1.19 -20.14 -52.96
CA LEU A 324 1.22 -18.92 -52.16
C LEU A 324 2.65 -18.56 -51.72
N MET A 325 3.49 -19.57 -51.42
CA MET A 325 4.91 -19.38 -51.20
C MET A 325 5.60 -18.80 -52.44
N ALA A 326 5.32 -19.34 -53.63
CA ALA A 326 5.87 -18.85 -54.90
C ALA A 326 5.43 -17.41 -55.19
N GLN A 327 4.17 -17.05 -54.91
CA GLN A 327 3.67 -15.68 -55.01
C GLN A 327 4.40 -14.74 -54.03
N CYS A 328 4.62 -15.15 -52.78
CA CYS A 328 5.36 -14.34 -51.79
C CYS A 328 6.86 -14.20 -52.13
N ILE A 329 7.46 -15.17 -52.82
CA ILE A 329 8.85 -15.08 -53.30
C ILE A 329 8.97 -14.14 -54.51
N ALA A 330 8.01 -14.17 -55.43
CA ALA A 330 7.98 -13.33 -56.63
C ALA A 330 7.60 -11.87 -56.36
N ASP A 331 6.81 -11.62 -55.31
CA ASP A 331 6.47 -10.29 -54.82
C ASP A 331 7.72 -9.61 -54.22
N VAL A 332 8.17 -8.49 -54.81
CA VAL A 332 9.40 -7.80 -54.42
C VAL A 332 9.23 -6.97 -53.14
N ASP A 333 7.99 -6.65 -52.73
CA ASP A 333 7.71 -5.92 -51.50
C ASP A 333 7.30 -6.84 -50.34
N CYS A 334 7.05 -8.13 -50.61
CA CYS A 334 6.74 -9.12 -49.57
C CYS A 334 7.97 -9.45 -48.71
N ASN A 335 7.98 -8.94 -47.48
CA ASN A 335 8.89 -9.42 -46.43
C ASN A 335 8.39 -10.72 -45.77
N VAL A 336 9.14 -11.24 -44.79
CA VAL A 336 8.85 -12.54 -44.14
C VAL A 336 7.55 -12.48 -43.33
N ASP A 337 7.26 -11.36 -42.66
CA ASP A 337 6.03 -11.17 -41.87
C ASP A 337 4.79 -11.05 -42.76
N ALA A 338 4.85 -10.29 -43.85
CA ALA A 338 3.78 -10.21 -44.83
C ALA A 338 3.49 -11.59 -45.49
N ALA A 339 4.52 -12.42 -45.68
CA ALA A 339 4.35 -13.78 -46.18
C ALA A 339 3.69 -14.71 -45.15
N LYS A 340 4.03 -14.54 -43.86
CA LYS A 340 3.40 -15.22 -42.71
C LYS A 340 1.94 -14.82 -42.54
N ASP A 341 1.60 -13.54 -42.69
CA ASP A 341 0.21 -13.06 -42.58
C ASP A 341 -0.66 -13.55 -43.74
N LYS A 342 -0.14 -13.50 -44.98
CA LYS A 342 -0.78 -14.13 -46.16
C LYS A 342 -1.04 -15.63 -45.93
N LEU A 343 -0.11 -16.34 -45.29
CA LEU A 343 -0.26 -17.76 -44.94
C LEU A 343 -1.28 -17.99 -43.82
N LEU A 344 -1.31 -17.16 -42.78
CA LEU A 344 -2.30 -17.22 -41.71
C LEU A 344 -3.73 -17.01 -42.24
N GLU A 345 -3.92 -16.06 -43.16
CA GLU A 345 -5.22 -15.85 -43.81
C GLU A 345 -5.64 -17.09 -44.63
N ALA A 346 -4.70 -17.68 -45.39
CA ALA A 346 -4.95 -18.90 -46.17
C ALA A 346 -5.22 -20.14 -45.29
N LEU A 347 -4.71 -20.19 -44.06
CA LEU A 347 -5.01 -21.24 -43.08
C LEU A 347 -6.37 -21.02 -42.39
N GLY A 348 -6.82 -19.78 -42.22
CA GLY A 348 -8.12 -19.44 -41.63
C GLY A 348 -9.33 -19.68 -42.54
N ARG A 349 -9.14 -19.69 -43.86
CA ARG A 349 -10.21 -19.91 -44.85
C ARG A 349 -10.80 -21.32 -44.75
N GLY A 350 -11.96 -21.43 -44.09
CA GLY A 350 -12.74 -22.67 -43.96
C GLY A 350 -12.87 -23.21 -42.54
N VAL A 351 -12.36 -22.51 -41.52
CA VAL A 351 -12.47 -22.93 -40.11
C VAL A 351 -13.55 -22.11 -39.40
N THR A 352 -14.62 -22.78 -38.94
CA THR A 352 -15.64 -22.16 -38.06
C THR A 352 -15.15 -22.19 -36.61
N PRO A 353 -15.03 -21.04 -35.90
CA PRO A 353 -14.63 -21.03 -34.50
C PRO A 353 -15.65 -21.73 -33.59
N THR A 354 -15.19 -22.65 -32.73
CA THR A 354 -16.04 -23.42 -31.80
C THR A 354 -16.56 -22.61 -30.59
N ASN A 355 -16.55 -21.28 -30.67
CA ASN A 355 -17.11 -20.40 -29.65
C ASN A 355 -17.86 -19.23 -30.32
N THR A 356 -19.17 -19.40 -30.50
CA THR A 356 -20.09 -18.37 -31.01
C THR A 356 -21.09 -17.91 -29.95
N LEU A 357 -20.63 -17.77 -28.70
CA LEU A 357 -21.32 -17.02 -27.64
C LEU A 357 -21.38 -15.53 -28.00
N GLY A 358 -22.33 -15.20 -28.88
CA GLY A 358 -22.50 -13.89 -29.50
C GLY A 358 -23.54 -13.88 -30.65
N GLY A 359 -23.98 -15.05 -31.13
CA GLY A 359 -25.12 -15.17 -32.04
C GLY A 359 -26.46 -14.96 -31.32
N THR A 360 -27.35 -14.16 -31.92
CA THR A 360 -28.65 -13.73 -31.34
C THR A 360 -29.75 -14.80 -31.37
N GLN A 361 -29.42 -16.05 -30.97
CA GLN A 361 -30.30 -17.23 -31.10
C GLN A 361 -30.56 -17.98 -29.77
N ASN A 362 -29.80 -17.73 -28.70
CA ASN A 362 -29.96 -18.40 -27.40
C ASN A 362 -30.64 -17.51 -26.35
N THR A 363 -31.96 -17.39 -26.43
CA THR A 363 -32.79 -16.60 -25.47
C THR A 363 -33.68 -17.47 -24.55
N HIS A 364 -33.54 -18.80 -24.62
CA HIS A 364 -34.53 -19.76 -24.07
C HIS A 364 -33.91 -20.89 -23.21
N ASN A 365 -32.77 -20.66 -22.55
CA ASN A 365 -32.23 -21.61 -21.57
C ASN A 365 -31.63 -20.88 -20.35
N PRO A 366 -32.25 -20.93 -19.16
CA PRO A 366 -31.74 -20.29 -17.94
C PRO A 366 -30.58 -21.06 -17.27
N MET A 367 -30.13 -22.19 -17.84
CA MET A 367 -29.03 -23.02 -17.32
C MET A 367 -27.71 -22.81 -18.11
N LEU A 368 -27.50 -21.62 -18.68
CA LEU A 368 -26.26 -21.23 -19.34
C LEU A 368 -25.65 -20.02 -18.61
N SER A 369 -24.41 -20.17 -18.16
CA SER A 369 -23.73 -19.16 -17.33
C SER A 369 -23.55 -17.83 -18.07
N HIS A 370 -24.11 -16.76 -17.51
CA HIS A 370 -23.85 -15.42 -17.99
C HIS A 370 -22.47 -14.94 -17.52
N ILE A 371 -21.65 -14.48 -18.46
CA ILE A 371 -20.31 -13.95 -18.17
C ILE A 371 -20.45 -12.53 -17.64
N TYR A 372 -20.34 -12.37 -16.33
CA TYR A 372 -20.11 -11.06 -15.73
C TYR A 372 -18.72 -10.54 -16.12
N ALA A 373 -18.65 -9.29 -16.59
CA ALA A 373 -17.39 -8.61 -16.90
C ALA A 373 -16.69 -8.14 -15.61
N GLY A 374 -16.22 -9.10 -14.82
CA GLY A 374 -15.52 -8.91 -13.54
C GLY A 374 -14.03 -9.27 -13.60
N ASN A 375 -13.31 -9.05 -12.49
CA ASN A 375 -11.85 -9.05 -12.41
C ASN A 375 -11.21 -10.45 -12.33
N GLY A 376 -11.49 -11.30 -13.33
CA GLY A 376 -10.77 -12.56 -13.58
C GLY A 376 -10.94 -13.71 -12.59
N ASN A 377 -11.50 -13.47 -11.39
CA ASN A 377 -11.60 -14.44 -10.30
C ASN A 377 -13.03 -14.95 -10.07
N PHE A 378 -13.76 -15.30 -11.14
CA PHE A 378 -15.20 -15.59 -11.10
C PHE A 378 -15.62 -16.64 -10.06
N ALA A 379 -14.77 -17.64 -9.80
CA ALA A 379 -15.01 -18.63 -8.75
C ALA A 379 -14.86 -18.03 -7.34
N GLY A 380 -13.82 -17.24 -7.09
CA GLY A 380 -13.63 -16.54 -5.81
C GLY A 380 -14.74 -15.53 -5.55
N ASP A 381 -15.05 -14.68 -6.54
CA ASP A 381 -16.10 -13.67 -6.46
C ASP A 381 -17.49 -14.30 -6.24
N GLY A 382 -17.79 -15.40 -6.92
CA GLY A 382 -19.05 -16.14 -6.76
C GLY A 382 -19.19 -16.82 -5.39
N ILE A 383 -18.13 -17.47 -4.90
CA ILE A 383 -18.09 -18.07 -3.56
C ILE A 383 -18.23 -16.97 -2.48
N ARG A 384 -17.57 -15.82 -2.68
CA ARG A 384 -17.66 -14.63 -1.81
C ARG A 384 -19.07 -14.07 -1.74
N ALA A 385 -19.71 -13.81 -2.88
CA ALA A 385 -21.08 -13.30 -2.93
C ALA A 385 -22.10 -14.29 -2.31
N SER A 386 -21.91 -15.59 -2.54
CA SER A 386 -22.72 -16.64 -1.89
C SER A 386 -22.59 -16.59 -0.36
N LEU A 387 -21.36 -16.49 0.17
CA LEU A 387 -21.12 -16.43 1.62
C LEU A 387 -21.61 -15.11 2.24
N MET A 388 -21.43 -13.98 1.57
CA MET A 388 -21.97 -12.67 2.01
C MET A 388 -23.51 -12.68 2.07
N ALA A 389 -24.17 -13.28 1.07
CA ALA A 389 -25.61 -13.44 1.07
C ALA A 389 -26.10 -14.42 2.14
N ARG A 390 -25.41 -15.55 2.35
CA ARG A 390 -25.70 -16.50 3.44
C ARG A 390 -25.51 -15.86 4.82
N ALA A 391 -24.54 -14.96 4.97
CA ALA A 391 -24.27 -14.21 6.20
C ALA A 391 -25.25 -13.04 6.45
N GLY A 392 -26.11 -12.71 5.47
CA GLY A 392 -27.09 -11.62 5.57
C GLY A 392 -26.55 -10.23 5.25
N PHE A 393 -25.31 -10.11 4.77
CA PHE A 393 -24.67 -8.82 4.44
C PHE A 393 -24.97 -8.34 3.01
N GLU A 394 -25.32 -9.25 2.09
CA GLU A 394 -25.65 -8.97 0.70
C GLU A 394 -26.94 -9.68 0.28
N SER A 395 -27.50 -9.32 -0.88
CA SER A 395 -28.66 -10.03 -1.45
C SER A 395 -28.20 -11.21 -2.31
N SER A 396 -28.87 -12.36 -2.18
CA SER A 396 -28.56 -13.55 -2.99
C SER A 396 -28.76 -13.29 -4.49
N GLN A 397 -27.69 -13.49 -5.26
CA GLN A 397 -27.68 -13.34 -6.71
C GLN A 397 -28.29 -14.60 -7.34
N ALA A 398 -29.47 -14.50 -7.96
CA ALA A 398 -30.28 -15.66 -8.34
C ALA A 398 -29.61 -16.64 -9.34
N ASP A 399 -28.61 -16.18 -10.08
CA ASP A 399 -27.83 -16.89 -11.08
C ASP A 399 -26.44 -17.35 -10.59
N ASN A 400 -26.07 -17.04 -9.35
CA ASN A 400 -24.81 -17.50 -8.74
C ASN A 400 -24.88 -19.02 -8.41
N PRO A 401 -24.04 -19.87 -9.02
CA PRO A 401 -24.12 -21.32 -8.86
C PRO A 401 -23.69 -21.81 -7.46
N TYR A 402 -22.97 -20.98 -6.69
CA TYR A 402 -22.42 -21.34 -5.39
C TYR A 402 -23.44 -21.23 -4.25
N ASN A 403 -24.58 -20.56 -4.46
CA ASN A 403 -25.60 -20.26 -3.44
C ASN A 403 -26.10 -21.46 -2.63
N ALA A 404 -26.21 -22.64 -3.25
CA ALA A 404 -26.77 -23.84 -2.65
C ALA A 404 -25.71 -24.78 -2.02
N MET A 405 -24.43 -24.39 -2.01
CA MET A 405 -23.33 -25.23 -1.54
C MET A 405 -23.01 -25.00 -0.06
N THR A 406 -22.73 -26.08 0.68
CA THR A 406 -22.17 -25.99 2.04
C THR A 406 -20.76 -25.41 2.00
N MET A 407 -20.25 -24.85 3.11
CA MET A 407 -18.88 -24.33 3.20
C MET A 407 -17.83 -25.39 2.84
N ARG A 408 -18.09 -26.67 3.12
CA ARG A 408 -17.27 -27.81 2.68
C ARG A 408 -17.27 -28.01 1.16
N GLU A 409 -18.39 -27.75 0.47
CA GLU A 409 -18.44 -27.77 -1.00
C GLU A 409 -17.85 -26.50 -1.62
N LEU A 410 -18.01 -25.33 -1.00
CA LEU A 410 -17.32 -24.10 -1.40
C LEU A 410 -15.79 -24.26 -1.28
N ALA A 411 -15.30 -24.88 -0.20
CA ALA A 411 -13.89 -25.27 -0.03
C ALA A 411 -13.42 -26.33 -1.04
N ARG A 412 -14.34 -27.11 -1.63
CA ARG A 412 -14.03 -28.02 -2.74
C ARG A 412 -13.88 -27.23 -4.04
N MET A 413 -14.83 -26.33 -4.34
CA MET A 413 -14.82 -25.55 -5.56
C MET A 413 -13.66 -24.57 -5.64
N SER A 414 -13.27 -23.92 -4.53
CA SER A 414 -12.09 -23.04 -4.49
C SER A 414 -10.78 -23.75 -4.90
N LEU A 415 -10.72 -25.08 -4.73
CA LEU A 415 -9.62 -25.93 -5.18
C LEU A 415 -9.83 -26.44 -6.62
N THR A 416 -11.00 -26.99 -6.95
CA THR A 416 -11.23 -27.63 -8.26
C THR A 416 -11.34 -26.65 -9.42
N GLU A 417 -11.95 -25.48 -9.22
CA GLU A 417 -12.00 -24.40 -10.23
C GLU A 417 -10.61 -23.85 -10.56
N ARG A 418 -9.61 -24.16 -9.72
CA ARG A 418 -8.20 -23.78 -9.88
C ARG A 418 -7.31 -24.97 -10.28
N GLY A 419 -7.93 -26.08 -10.70
CA GLY A 419 -7.24 -27.27 -11.21
C GLY A 419 -6.62 -28.17 -10.15
N VAL A 420 -6.86 -27.93 -8.86
CA VAL A 420 -6.28 -28.74 -7.78
C VAL A 420 -7.09 -30.04 -7.58
N GLY A 421 -6.40 -31.18 -7.63
CA GLY A 421 -7.00 -32.50 -7.47
C GLY A 421 -7.43 -32.79 -6.04
N VAL A 422 -8.73 -32.97 -5.81
CA VAL A 422 -9.34 -33.23 -4.48
C VAL A 422 -9.96 -34.62 -4.33
N SER A 423 -9.85 -35.48 -5.35
CA SER A 423 -10.49 -36.81 -5.41
C SER A 423 -9.85 -37.85 -4.50
N THR A 424 -8.57 -37.67 -4.17
CA THR A 424 -7.78 -38.54 -3.28
C THR A 424 -7.85 -38.13 -1.81
N LEU A 425 -8.47 -36.99 -1.49
CA LEU A 425 -8.42 -36.38 -0.16
C LEU A 425 -9.70 -36.64 0.64
N ASN A 426 -9.54 -36.95 1.92
CA ASN A 426 -10.68 -36.96 2.85
C ASN A 426 -11.16 -35.51 3.14
N PRO A 427 -12.39 -35.30 3.66
CA PRO A 427 -12.92 -33.94 3.88
C PRO A 427 -12.06 -33.04 4.77
N MET A 428 -11.35 -33.61 5.77
CA MET A 428 -10.47 -32.85 6.67
C MET A 428 -9.19 -32.40 5.96
N GLN A 429 -8.59 -33.27 5.14
CA GLN A 429 -7.44 -32.95 4.31
C GLN A 429 -7.79 -31.92 3.23
N MET A 430 -8.94 -32.08 2.58
CA MET A 430 -9.42 -31.15 1.56
C MET A 430 -9.66 -29.74 2.13
N VAL A 431 -10.37 -29.62 3.25
CA VAL A 431 -10.59 -28.31 3.91
C VAL A 431 -9.27 -27.74 4.46
N GLY A 432 -8.37 -28.59 4.98
CA GLY A 432 -7.03 -28.15 5.37
C GLY A 432 -6.24 -27.54 4.20
N MET A 433 -6.24 -28.21 3.05
CA MET A 433 -5.61 -27.73 1.83
C MET A 433 -6.29 -26.48 1.26
N ALA A 434 -7.61 -26.33 1.42
CA ALA A 434 -8.32 -25.11 1.04
C ALA A 434 -7.88 -23.87 1.85
N PHE A 435 -7.28 -24.06 3.04
CA PHE A 435 -6.66 -22.98 3.81
C PHE A 435 -5.16 -22.81 3.54
N THR A 436 -4.39 -23.89 3.32
CA THR A 436 -2.91 -23.82 3.24
C THR A 436 -2.33 -23.81 1.83
N HIS A 437 -3.12 -24.10 0.79
CA HIS A 437 -2.64 -24.08 -0.59
C HIS A 437 -2.54 -22.63 -1.09
N SER A 438 -1.34 -22.22 -1.53
CA SER A 438 -1.04 -20.84 -1.95
C SER A 438 -1.87 -20.31 -3.12
N THR A 439 -2.59 -21.18 -3.82
CA THR A 439 -3.54 -20.82 -4.89
C THR A 439 -5.00 -20.83 -4.44
N SER A 440 -5.31 -20.87 -3.14
CA SER A 440 -6.69 -20.90 -2.61
C SER A 440 -7.05 -19.61 -1.87
N ASP A 441 -8.04 -18.86 -2.39
CA ASP A 441 -8.54 -17.64 -1.73
C ASP A 441 -9.54 -17.96 -0.61
N PHE A 442 -9.86 -19.23 -0.35
CA PHE A 442 -10.96 -19.61 0.55
C PHE A 442 -10.79 -19.04 1.96
N GLY A 443 -9.56 -18.99 2.50
CA GLY A 443 -9.25 -18.29 3.74
C GLY A 443 -9.59 -16.79 3.68
N ASN A 444 -9.11 -16.09 2.65
CA ASN A 444 -9.36 -14.66 2.44
C ASN A 444 -10.86 -14.35 2.30
N ILE A 445 -11.61 -15.18 1.59
CA ILE A 445 -13.06 -15.01 1.40
C ILE A 445 -13.83 -15.15 2.72
N LEU A 446 -13.42 -16.10 3.58
CA LEU A 446 -13.98 -16.25 4.92
C LEU A 446 -13.61 -15.07 5.84
N LEU A 447 -12.41 -14.49 5.68
CA LEU A 447 -12.02 -13.27 6.38
C LEU A 447 -12.81 -12.04 5.93
N ASP A 448 -13.15 -11.92 4.66
CA ASP A 448 -13.97 -10.82 4.15
C ASP A 448 -15.36 -10.79 4.85
N VAL A 449 -15.98 -11.97 5.03
CA VAL A 449 -17.23 -12.13 5.78
C VAL A 449 -17.04 -11.77 7.26
N ALA A 450 -15.98 -12.27 7.90
CA ALA A 450 -15.68 -11.98 9.30
C ALA A 450 -15.35 -10.49 9.55
N ASN A 451 -14.67 -9.83 8.60
CA ASN A 451 -14.39 -8.40 8.62
C ASN A 451 -15.70 -7.60 8.51
N LYS A 452 -16.58 -7.96 7.56
CA LYS A 452 -17.90 -7.33 7.44
C LYS A 452 -18.74 -7.49 8.71
N ALA A 453 -18.67 -8.66 9.36
CA ALA A 453 -19.31 -8.92 10.65
C ALA A 453 -18.72 -8.07 11.80
N ILE A 454 -17.39 -7.94 11.88
CA ILE A 454 -16.71 -7.05 12.84
C ILE A 454 -17.15 -5.59 12.67
N LEU A 455 -17.19 -5.10 11.43
CA LEU A 455 -17.59 -3.72 11.14
C LEU A 455 -19.06 -3.47 11.45
N GLN A 456 -19.96 -4.41 11.14
CA GLN A 456 -21.36 -4.31 11.57
C GLN A 456 -21.49 -4.33 13.09
N GLY A 457 -20.73 -5.18 13.79
CA GLY A 457 -20.67 -5.18 15.25
C GLY A 457 -20.21 -3.84 15.83
N TRP A 458 -19.20 -3.22 15.23
CA TRP A 458 -18.70 -1.90 15.60
C TRP A 458 -19.74 -0.78 15.35
N GLU A 459 -20.44 -0.81 14.21
CA GLU A 459 -21.47 0.17 13.85
C GLU A 459 -22.73 0.05 14.72
N GLU A 460 -23.14 -1.18 15.07
CA GLU A 460 -24.32 -1.46 15.91
C GLU A 460 -24.08 -1.25 17.42
N ALA A 461 -22.83 -1.13 17.87
CA ALA A 461 -22.51 -0.95 19.28
C ALA A 461 -23.03 0.41 19.80
N PRO A 462 -23.97 0.43 20.77
CA PRO A 462 -24.73 1.62 21.15
C PRO A 462 -23.96 2.56 22.11
N GLU A 463 -22.68 2.80 21.81
CA GLU A 463 -21.75 3.54 22.66
C GLU A 463 -21.84 5.06 22.44
N THR A 464 -21.93 5.84 23.51
CA THR A 464 -22.29 7.27 23.42
C THR A 464 -21.11 8.24 23.41
N TYR A 465 -19.90 7.79 23.77
CA TYR A 465 -18.72 8.65 23.97
C TYR A 465 -18.38 9.51 22.74
N GLU A 466 -18.64 8.99 21.54
CA GLU A 466 -18.36 9.66 20.26
C GLU A 466 -19.15 10.97 20.08
N GLN A 467 -20.23 11.17 20.83
CA GLN A 467 -21.06 12.37 20.74
C GLN A 467 -20.39 13.61 21.36
N TRP A 468 -19.64 13.43 22.45
CA TRP A 468 -19.12 14.51 23.31
C TRP A 468 -17.59 14.56 23.43
N THR A 469 -16.88 13.48 23.08
CA THR A 469 -15.41 13.44 23.00
C THR A 469 -14.85 14.02 21.69
N ARG A 470 -13.58 14.41 21.69
CA ARG A 470 -12.84 14.84 20.48
C ARG A 470 -12.18 13.62 19.81
N LYS A 471 -12.45 13.36 18.53
CA LYS A 471 -11.68 12.38 17.74
C LYS A 471 -10.32 12.98 17.37
N GLY A 472 -9.24 12.27 17.64
CA GLY A 472 -7.86 12.62 17.30
C GLY A 472 -7.17 11.55 16.45
N GLN A 473 -5.93 11.82 16.05
CA GLN A 473 -5.09 10.88 15.29
C GLN A 473 -3.63 10.94 15.74
N LEU A 474 -2.94 9.79 15.75
CA LEU A 474 -1.54 9.66 16.14
C LEU A 474 -0.78 8.82 15.11
N SER A 475 0.43 9.22 14.74
CA SER A 475 1.23 8.54 13.71
C SER A 475 2.08 7.40 14.26
N ASP A 476 2.37 7.39 15.55
CA ASP A 476 3.08 6.31 16.24
C ASP A 476 2.58 6.15 17.69
N PHE A 477 3.12 5.14 18.39
CA PHE A 477 2.78 4.80 19.78
C PHE A 477 3.55 5.60 20.83
N LYS A 478 4.35 6.60 20.45
CA LYS A 478 5.09 7.41 21.43
C LYS A 478 4.13 8.34 22.17
N THR A 479 4.52 8.75 23.37
CA THR A 479 3.82 9.81 24.10
C THR A 479 3.87 11.11 23.29
N ALA A 480 2.75 11.46 22.68
CA ALA A 480 2.61 12.65 21.85
C ALA A 480 2.15 13.84 22.69
N HIS A 481 2.82 14.97 22.49
CA HIS A 481 2.54 16.22 23.17
C HIS A 481 1.55 17.04 22.34
N ARG A 482 0.26 16.99 22.69
CA ARG A 482 -0.76 17.89 22.14
C ARG A 482 -0.51 19.30 22.67
N VAL A 483 0.05 20.16 21.84
CA VAL A 483 0.11 21.60 22.12
C VAL A 483 -1.31 22.16 22.03
N GLY A 484 -1.95 22.30 23.18
CA GLY A 484 -3.07 23.22 23.36
C GLY A 484 -2.54 24.64 23.23
N MET A 485 -2.62 25.18 22.01
CA MET A 485 -2.23 26.55 21.71
C MET A 485 -3.18 27.50 22.47
N GLY A 486 -2.73 28.00 23.62
CA GLY A 486 -3.54 28.83 24.51
C GLY A 486 -4.18 30.01 23.77
N GLY A 487 -5.49 30.15 23.92
CA GLY A 487 -6.27 31.17 23.22
C GLY A 487 -5.84 32.58 23.62
N PHE A 488 -5.97 33.50 22.67
CA PHE A 488 -5.52 34.88 22.86
C PHE A 488 -6.37 35.61 23.91
N ASN A 489 -5.75 35.99 25.03
CA ASN A 489 -6.37 36.74 26.14
C ASN A 489 -7.20 37.94 25.64
N ALA A 490 -6.64 38.75 24.74
CA ALA A 490 -7.35 39.78 23.99
C ALA A 490 -6.53 40.18 22.76
N LEU A 491 -7.19 40.72 21.73
CA LEU A 491 -6.51 41.57 20.76
C LEU A 491 -6.21 42.92 21.44
N ARG A 492 -4.99 43.43 21.30
CA ARG A 492 -4.63 44.75 21.81
C ARG A 492 -5.27 45.82 20.92
N GLU A 493 -5.83 46.86 21.53
CA GLU A 493 -6.29 48.04 20.81
C GLU A 493 -5.10 48.72 20.12
N VAL A 494 -5.11 48.73 18.79
CA VAL A 494 -4.09 49.41 17.98
C VAL A 494 -4.60 50.81 17.67
N ARG A 495 -3.98 51.82 18.30
CA ARG A 495 -4.25 53.23 18.00
C ARG A 495 -3.82 53.52 16.56
N GLU A 496 -4.52 54.45 15.91
CA GLU A 496 -4.25 54.83 14.53
C GLU A 496 -2.78 55.27 14.36
N GLY A 497 -2.04 54.57 13.50
CA GLY A 497 -0.60 54.76 13.29
C GLY A 497 0.35 53.95 14.19
N ALA A 498 -0.13 53.08 15.09
CA ALA A 498 0.73 52.24 15.94
C ALA A 498 1.06 50.86 15.32
N GLU A 499 2.25 50.33 15.60
CA GLU A 499 2.69 49.02 15.11
C GLU A 499 2.03 47.84 15.85
N TYR A 500 1.75 46.77 15.10
CA TYR A 500 1.25 45.50 15.64
C TYR A 500 2.36 44.74 16.39
N LYS A 501 2.24 44.64 17.72
CA LYS A 501 3.16 43.84 18.54
C LYS A 501 2.84 42.35 18.45
N TYR A 502 3.84 41.54 18.15
CA TYR A 502 3.78 40.08 18.25
C TYR A 502 3.25 39.62 19.63
N VAL A 503 2.62 38.44 19.63
CA VAL A 503 2.09 37.79 20.82
C VAL A 503 2.76 36.42 20.97
N THR A 504 3.36 36.18 22.13
CA THR A 504 3.87 34.87 22.51
C THR A 504 2.75 34.09 23.19
N THR A 505 2.31 32.99 22.59
CA THR A 505 1.40 32.04 23.26
C THR A 505 2.22 31.15 24.21
N GLY A 506 1.64 30.78 25.34
CA GLY A 506 2.21 29.75 26.23
C GLY A 506 1.67 28.38 25.85
N ASP A 507 2.55 27.47 25.43
CA ASP A 507 2.17 26.12 25.03
C ASP A 507 1.80 25.26 26.24
N LYS A 508 0.53 24.87 26.35
CA LYS A 508 0.11 23.80 27.27
C LYS A 508 0.23 22.47 26.54
N GLN A 509 1.00 21.53 27.09
CA GLN A 509 1.20 20.21 26.48
C GLN A 509 0.37 19.15 27.22
N ALA A 510 -0.69 18.66 26.59
CA ALA A 510 -1.40 17.46 27.04
C ALA A 510 -0.74 16.22 26.40
N THR A 511 -0.27 15.29 27.22
CA THR A 511 0.33 14.02 26.76
C THR A 511 -0.74 12.97 26.48
N ILE A 512 -0.67 12.33 25.33
CA ILE A 512 -1.52 11.18 24.95
C ILE A 512 -0.64 10.09 24.33
N ALA A 513 -0.96 8.83 24.56
CA ALA A 513 -0.27 7.67 23.99
C ALA A 513 -1.31 6.64 23.52
N LEU A 514 -0.97 5.86 22.49
CA LEU A 514 -1.79 4.75 22.00
C LEU A 514 -1.48 3.46 22.78
N ALA A 515 -2.48 2.59 22.90
CA ALA A 515 -2.33 1.19 23.23
C ALA A 515 -3.07 0.33 22.20
N THR A 516 -2.55 -0.87 21.94
CA THR A 516 -3.20 -1.89 21.10
C THR A 516 -4.13 -2.73 21.97
N TYR A 517 -5.40 -2.82 21.58
CA TYR A 517 -6.39 -3.71 22.16
C TYR A 517 -6.78 -4.74 21.11
N GLY A 518 -6.78 -6.03 21.45
CA GLY A 518 -7.06 -7.06 20.46
C GLY A 518 -7.02 -8.47 21.01
N GLU A 519 -7.68 -9.39 20.30
CA GLU A 519 -7.87 -10.79 20.67
C GLU A 519 -7.72 -11.71 19.46
N LEU A 520 -7.47 -12.99 19.73
CA LEU A 520 -7.40 -14.04 18.72
C LEU A 520 -8.72 -14.82 18.66
N PHE A 521 -9.25 -15.04 17.45
CA PHE A 521 -10.22 -16.11 17.19
C PHE A 521 -9.70 -17.04 16.10
N SER A 522 -10.20 -18.28 16.06
CA SER A 522 -9.77 -19.27 15.06
C SER A 522 -10.97 -19.89 14.34
N ILE A 523 -10.85 -19.99 13.02
CA ILE A 523 -11.81 -20.68 12.16
C ILE A 523 -11.30 -22.11 12.01
N THR A 524 -11.91 -23.04 12.74
CA THR A 524 -11.50 -24.45 12.76
C THR A 524 -12.01 -25.19 11.54
N ARG A 525 -11.29 -26.22 11.07
CA ARG A 525 -11.76 -27.09 9.98
C ARG A 525 -13.08 -27.79 10.34
N GLN A 526 -13.32 -28.05 11.62
CA GLN A 526 -14.57 -28.59 12.15
C GLN A 526 -15.76 -27.66 11.88
N ALA A 527 -15.63 -26.35 12.08
CA ALA A 527 -16.70 -25.39 11.78
C ALA A 527 -17.09 -25.41 10.29
N ILE A 528 -16.09 -25.45 9.40
CA ILE A 528 -16.29 -25.54 7.94
C ILE A 528 -16.94 -26.86 7.52
N ILE A 529 -16.56 -27.99 8.14
CA ILE A 529 -17.14 -29.31 7.87
C ILE A 529 -18.60 -29.40 8.37
N ASN A 530 -18.91 -28.71 9.48
CA ASN A 530 -20.25 -28.65 10.07
C ASN A 530 -21.16 -27.56 9.46
N ASP A 531 -20.65 -26.78 8.49
CA ASP A 531 -21.33 -25.63 7.87
C ASP A 531 -21.74 -24.53 8.89
N ASP A 532 -21.01 -24.39 10.00
CA ASP A 532 -21.29 -23.44 11.08
C ASP A 532 -20.86 -22.01 10.72
N LEU A 533 -21.76 -21.31 10.04
CA LEU A 533 -21.60 -19.91 9.65
C LEU A 533 -21.57 -18.94 10.85
N ASN A 534 -22.05 -19.33 12.03
CA ASN A 534 -22.10 -18.45 13.20
C ASN A 534 -20.70 -18.17 13.78
N MET A 535 -19.73 -19.05 13.53
CA MET A 535 -18.32 -18.78 13.84
C MET A 535 -17.70 -17.69 12.96
N LEU A 536 -18.34 -17.32 11.85
CA LEU A 536 -17.89 -16.31 10.89
C LEU A 536 -18.68 -14.99 11.01
N THR A 537 -19.87 -15.02 11.60
CA THR A 537 -20.71 -13.83 11.81
C THR A 537 -20.81 -13.43 13.28
N ASP A 538 -21.27 -14.35 14.13
CA ASP A 538 -21.70 -14.07 15.50
C ASP A 538 -20.52 -13.79 16.44
N VAL A 539 -19.41 -14.54 16.30
CA VAL A 539 -18.19 -14.31 17.09
C VAL A 539 -17.45 -13.03 16.63
N PRO A 540 -17.17 -12.80 15.34
CA PRO A 540 -16.51 -11.58 14.90
C PRO A 540 -17.36 -10.31 15.14
N MET A 541 -18.69 -10.37 15.01
CA MET A 541 -19.59 -9.26 15.38
C MET A 541 -19.52 -8.93 16.89
N LYS A 542 -19.42 -9.94 17.77
CA LYS A 542 -19.25 -9.70 19.21
C LYS A 542 -17.89 -9.07 19.53
N LEU A 543 -16.83 -9.45 18.82
CA LEU A 543 -15.51 -8.81 18.93
C LEU A 543 -15.54 -7.35 18.44
N GLY A 544 -16.25 -7.05 17.34
CA GLY A 544 -16.47 -5.68 16.86
C GLY A 544 -17.19 -4.80 17.88
N ARG A 545 -18.24 -5.32 18.53
CA ARG A 545 -18.92 -4.63 19.64
C ARG A 545 -17.98 -4.41 20.83
N ALA A 546 -17.29 -5.45 21.27
CA ALA A 546 -16.36 -5.39 22.41
C ALA A 546 -15.21 -4.40 22.19
N ALA A 547 -14.70 -4.25 20.96
CA ALA A 547 -13.69 -3.26 20.62
C ALA A 547 -14.18 -1.82 20.86
N LYS A 548 -15.45 -1.51 20.54
CA LYS A 548 -16.03 -0.18 20.79
C LYS A 548 -16.32 0.04 22.27
N SER A 549 -16.87 -0.98 22.94
CA SER A 549 -17.11 -0.93 24.39
C SER A 549 -15.82 -0.74 25.19
N THR A 550 -14.71 -1.37 24.80
CA THR A 550 -13.39 -1.17 25.44
C THR A 550 -12.96 0.31 25.41
N ILE A 551 -13.23 1.03 24.32
CA ILE A 551 -12.89 2.45 24.20
C ILE A 551 -13.87 3.32 25.02
N ALA A 552 -15.15 2.95 25.07
CA ALA A 552 -16.12 3.60 25.96
C ALA A 552 -15.73 3.42 27.44
N ASP A 553 -15.31 2.22 27.85
CA ASP A 553 -14.84 1.92 29.21
C ASP A 553 -13.65 2.82 29.57
N LEU A 554 -12.68 2.98 28.66
CA LEU A 554 -11.53 3.88 28.84
C LEU A 554 -11.96 5.35 28.98
N VAL A 555 -12.92 5.83 28.19
CA VAL A 555 -13.44 7.22 28.29
C VAL A 555 -14.15 7.45 29.62
N TYR A 556 -15.05 6.54 30.02
CA TYR A 556 -15.79 6.70 31.27
C TYR A 556 -14.91 6.49 32.51
N ALA A 557 -13.85 5.68 32.41
CA ALA A 557 -12.80 5.58 33.42
C ALA A 557 -12.07 6.92 33.68
N ILE A 558 -11.88 7.78 32.67
CA ILE A 558 -11.31 9.13 32.90
C ILE A 558 -12.24 9.98 33.78
N LEU A 559 -13.56 9.86 33.63
CA LEU A 559 -14.51 10.63 34.45
C LEU A 559 -14.59 10.14 35.90
N THR A 560 -14.56 8.81 36.09
CA THR A 560 -14.74 8.17 37.41
C THR A 560 -13.44 8.14 38.22
N ALA A 561 -12.30 7.81 37.60
CA ALA A 561 -10.99 7.73 38.26
C ALA A 561 -10.36 9.10 38.55
N ASN A 562 -10.82 10.17 37.91
CA ASN A 562 -10.34 11.55 38.07
C ASN A 562 -8.79 11.69 37.96
N PRO A 563 -8.18 11.26 36.84
CA PRO A 563 -6.74 11.24 36.69
C PRO A 563 -6.14 12.65 36.63
N LYS A 564 -4.83 12.74 36.84
CA LYS A 564 -4.10 14.00 36.71
C LYS A 564 -3.89 14.38 35.25
N MET A 565 -4.17 15.64 34.94
CA MET A 565 -3.86 16.24 33.65
C MET A 565 -2.36 16.53 33.54
N SER A 566 -1.79 16.22 32.38
CA SER A 566 -0.38 16.46 32.07
C SER A 566 -0.04 17.94 31.80
N THR A 567 -1.05 18.80 31.61
CA THR A 567 -0.90 20.24 31.39
C THR A 567 -0.45 21.02 32.63
N ASP A 568 -0.71 20.49 33.83
CA ASP A 568 -0.60 21.23 35.10
C ASP A 568 -0.40 20.31 36.34
N ASN A 569 -0.45 18.98 36.18
CA ASN A 569 -0.32 17.96 37.23
C ASN A 569 -1.42 18.03 38.32
N VAL A 570 -2.61 18.49 37.93
CA VAL A 570 -3.81 18.59 38.78
C VAL A 570 -4.82 17.52 38.35
N ASN A 571 -5.63 17.01 39.27
CA ASN A 571 -6.73 16.11 38.93
C ASN A 571 -7.72 16.81 37.96
N LEU A 572 -8.24 16.09 36.96
CA LEU A 572 -9.18 16.61 35.96
C LEU A 572 -10.31 17.44 36.59
N PHE A 573 -10.91 16.89 37.64
CA PHE A 573 -11.88 17.54 38.51
C PHE A 573 -11.20 18.00 39.79
N ASP A 574 -11.03 19.32 39.92
CA ASP A 574 -10.43 19.98 41.09
C ASP A 574 -11.14 21.29 41.42
N LYS A 575 -11.48 21.47 42.70
CA LYS A 575 -12.27 22.60 43.20
C LYS A 575 -11.48 23.90 43.33
N ALA A 576 -10.15 23.84 43.50
CA ALA A 576 -9.31 24.98 43.87
C ALA A 576 -8.58 25.62 42.68
N LYS A 577 -8.16 24.81 41.70
CA LYS A 577 -7.44 25.24 40.49
C LYS A 577 -8.30 25.18 39.23
N HIS A 578 -9.07 24.11 39.04
CA HIS A 578 -9.91 23.94 37.85
C HIS A 578 -11.32 24.53 38.03
N ALA A 579 -11.75 24.75 39.29
CA ALA A 579 -13.06 25.30 39.66
C ALA A 579 -14.25 24.59 38.97
N ASN A 580 -14.09 23.30 38.68
CA ASN A 580 -15.03 22.51 37.87
C ASN A 580 -15.71 21.39 38.67
N VAL A 581 -15.87 21.60 39.98
CA VAL A 581 -16.49 20.65 40.92
C VAL A 581 -17.58 21.35 41.72
N LEU A 582 -18.77 20.75 41.76
CA LEU A 582 -19.89 21.16 42.61
C LEU A 582 -20.24 20.02 43.57
N GLU A 583 -20.05 20.27 44.86
CA GLU A 583 -20.36 19.34 45.96
C GLU A 583 -21.72 19.71 46.59
N GLY A 584 -22.44 18.74 47.16
CA GLY A 584 -23.81 18.96 47.66
C GLY A 584 -24.83 19.16 46.52
N ALA A 585 -24.54 18.59 45.34
CA ALA A 585 -25.26 18.84 44.10
C ALA A 585 -26.30 17.73 43.82
N LEU A 586 -27.55 18.00 44.14
CA LEU A 586 -28.67 17.14 43.75
C LEU A 586 -29.03 17.34 42.27
N MET A 587 -29.75 16.39 41.67
CA MET A 587 -30.29 16.53 40.31
C MET A 587 -31.50 17.48 40.31
N ASP A 588 -31.23 18.79 40.44
CA ASP A 588 -32.22 19.86 40.47
C ASP A 588 -31.81 21.09 39.64
N VAL A 589 -32.76 22.01 39.47
CA VAL A 589 -32.61 23.25 38.69
C VAL A 589 -31.50 24.15 39.24
N ALA A 590 -31.33 24.21 40.56
CA ALA A 590 -30.38 25.11 41.20
C ALA A 590 -28.93 24.62 41.05
N SER A 591 -28.74 23.30 41.12
CA SER A 591 -27.45 22.63 40.97
C SER A 591 -27.02 22.61 39.50
N LEU A 592 -27.95 22.31 38.58
CA LEU A 592 -27.69 22.39 37.13
C LEU A 592 -27.35 23.82 36.68
N ASP A 593 -28.03 24.85 37.20
CA ASP A 593 -27.67 26.23 36.84
C ASP A 593 -26.32 26.64 37.44
N LYS A 594 -26.00 26.29 38.69
CA LYS A 594 -24.66 26.51 39.27
C LYS A 594 -23.56 25.81 38.44
N ALA A 595 -23.76 24.55 38.06
CA ALA A 595 -22.80 23.82 37.23
C ALA A 595 -22.63 24.45 35.84
N ARG A 596 -23.74 24.92 35.24
CA ARG A 596 -23.74 25.72 34.00
C ARG A 596 -23.02 27.06 34.17
N GLN A 597 -23.12 27.70 35.33
CA GLN A 597 -22.38 28.93 35.65
C GLN A 597 -20.88 28.65 35.76
N LEU A 598 -20.44 27.64 36.53
CA LEU A 598 -19.02 27.25 36.66
C LEU A 598 -18.36 27.11 35.29
N MET A 599 -18.97 26.32 34.40
CA MET A 599 -18.50 26.08 33.04
C MET A 599 -18.40 27.35 32.19
N ARG A 600 -19.37 28.26 32.31
CA ARG A 600 -19.36 29.54 31.57
C ARG A 600 -18.39 30.56 32.15
N THR A 601 -18.09 30.50 33.45
CA THR A 601 -17.11 31.38 34.10
C THR A 601 -15.65 30.95 33.89
N GLN A 602 -15.40 29.76 33.32
CA GLN A 602 -14.05 29.29 33.00
C GLN A 602 -13.22 30.33 32.24
N LYS A 603 -11.93 30.41 32.59
CA LYS A 603 -11.00 31.44 32.13
C LYS A 603 -9.84 30.90 31.28
N GLU A 604 -9.25 31.81 30.52
CA GLU A 604 -7.95 31.70 29.87
C GLU A 604 -7.19 33.01 30.09
N GLY A 605 -6.16 32.97 30.94
CA GLY A 605 -5.64 34.19 31.56
C GLY A 605 -6.76 34.92 32.29
N GLU A 606 -7.00 36.18 31.92
CA GLU A 606 -8.14 36.97 32.44
C GLU A 606 -9.44 36.84 31.62
N ARG A 607 -9.40 36.21 30.44
CA ARG A 607 -10.53 36.13 29.52
C ARG A 607 -11.50 35.02 29.94
N HIS A 608 -12.78 35.35 30.12
CA HIS A 608 -13.82 34.32 30.23
C HIS A 608 -14.09 33.66 28.87
N LEU A 609 -14.20 32.33 28.85
CA LEU A 609 -14.43 31.54 27.65
C LEU A 609 -15.92 31.35 27.32
N ASN A 610 -16.83 31.51 28.29
CA ASN A 610 -18.28 31.38 28.11
C ASN A 610 -18.70 30.02 27.49
N ILE A 611 -17.93 28.96 27.78
CA ILE A 611 -18.18 27.59 27.32
C ILE A 611 -19.56 27.16 27.83
N ARG A 612 -20.41 26.66 26.93
CA ARG A 612 -21.74 26.16 27.29
C ARG A 612 -21.71 24.63 27.38
N PRO A 613 -22.33 24.04 28.41
CA PRO A 613 -22.64 22.61 28.39
C PRO A 613 -23.57 22.31 27.21
N ALA A 614 -23.33 21.18 26.55
CA ALA A 614 -24.18 20.63 25.49
C ALA A 614 -24.71 19.23 25.86
N PHE A 615 -24.04 18.54 26.79
CA PHE A 615 -24.45 17.23 27.29
C PHE A 615 -24.48 17.19 28.82
N VAL A 616 -25.41 16.42 29.37
CA VAL A 616 -25.46 16.03 30.78
C VAL A 616 -25.27 14.51 30.83
N LEU A 617 -24.12 14.08 31.34
CA LEU A 617 -23.77 12.66 31.47
C LEU A 617 -24.23 12.18 32.85
N VAL A 618 -25.10 11.18 32.88
CA VAL A 618 -25.76 10.73 34.12
C VAL A 618 -25.69 9.20 34.28
N PRO A 619 -25.65 8.70 35.53
CA PRO A 619 -26.04 7.33 35.85
C PRO A 619 -27.49 7.09 35.40
N THR A 620 -27.81 5.87 34.97
CA THR A 620 -29.17 5.47 34.58
C THR A 620 -30.18 5.68 35.72
N ALA A 621 -29.75 5.54 36.98
CA ALA A 621 -30.54 5.86 38.17
C ALA A 621 -31.06 7.32 38.20
N LEU A 622 -30.35 8.27 37.57
CA LEU A 622 -30.76 9.67 37.48
C LEU A 622 -31.46 10.03 36.17
N GLU A 623 -31.51 9.16 35.15
CA GLU A 623 -32.00 9.53 33.81
C GLU A 623 -33.41 10.12 33.83
N SER A 624 -34.36 9.45 34.50
CA SER A 624 -35.76 9.89 34.54
C SER A 624 -35.93 11.22 35.29
N VAL A 625 -35.14 11.46 36.35
CA VAL A 625 -35.14 12.72 37.11
C VAL A 625 -34.53 13.84 36.26
N THR A 626 -33.41 13.56 35.58
CA THR A 626 -32.71 14.50 34.70
C THR A 626 -33.59 14.93 33.53
N ASN A 627 -34.23 13.97 32.84
CA ASN A 627 -35.20 14.25 31.78
C ASN A 627 -36.41 15.06 32.30
N GLN A 628 -36.92 14.78 33.51
CA GLN A 628 -37.97 15.60 34.11
C GLN A 628 -37.50 17.05 34.35
N VAL A 629 -36.30 17.24 34.92
CA VAL A 629 -35.78 18.57 35.26
C VAL A 629 -35.40 19.39 34.02
N ILE A 630 -34.89 18.76 32.95
CA ILE A 630 -34.43 19.47 31.74
C ILE A 630 -35.55 19.67 30.72
N ARG A 631 -36.49 18.73 30.55
CA ARG A 631 -37.55 18.87 29.51
C ARG A 631 -38.79 19.61 30.00
N SER A 632 -39.04 19.68 31.31
CA SER A 632 -40.22 20.34 31.87
C SER A 632 -40.23 21.85 31.58
N THR A 633 -41.43 22.39 31.30
CA THR A 633 -41.67 23.83 31.14
C THR A 633 -41.58 24.59 32.47
N SER A 634 -41.93 23.95 33.58
CA SER A 634 -41.95 24.51 34.94
C SER A 634 -41.10 23.69 35.91
N VAL A 635 -40.82 24.26 37.09
CA VAL A 635 -40.02 23.62 38.14
C VAL A 635 -40.86 22.63 38.96
N LYS A 636 -40.29 21.47 39.30
CA LYS A 636 -40.94 20.43 40.10
C LYS A 636 -41.40 20.96 41.46
N GLY A 637 -42.67 20.74 41.80
CA GLY A 637 -43.31 21.28 43.02
C GLY A 637 -43.82 22.72 42.92
N ALA A 638 -43.60 23.40 41.79
CA ALA A 638 -44.24 24.69 41.49
C ALA A 638 -45.62 24.48 40.83
N ASP A 639 -46.47 23.68 41.47
CA ASP A 639 -47.83 23.44 41.00
C ASP A 639 -48.65 24.74 41.01
N ILE A 640 -49.65 24.83 40.14
CA ILE A 640 -50.69 25.87 40.03
C ILE A 640 -50.30 27.18 39.30
N ASN A 641 -49.04 27.65 39.26
CA ASN A 641 -48.70 28.97 38.67
C ASN A 641 -47.99 28.94 37.29
N ALA A 642 -48.74 29.25 36.23
CA ALA A 642 -48.32 29.23 34.81
C ALA A 642 -47.36 30.35 34.36
N GLY A 643 -46.50 30.85 35.25
CA GLY A 643 -45.51 31.92 34.96
C GLY A 643 -44.06 31.58 35.33
N ILE A 644 -43.81 30.46 36.01
CA ILE A 644 -42.46 30.07 36.46
C ILE A 644 -41.77 29.27 35.35
N ILE A 645 -41.02 29.97 34.51
CA ILE A 645 -40.20 29.39 33.43
C ILE A 645 -39.04 28.59 34.03
N ASN A 646 -38.84 27.36 33.59
CA ASN A 646 -37.65 26.56 33.91
C ASN A 646 -36.38 27.17 33.23
N PRO A 647 -35.39 27.68 34.00
CA PRO A 647 -34.20 28.32 33.44
C PRO A 647 -33.18 27.32 32.87
N VAL A 648 -33.36 26.02 33.11
CA VAL A 648 -32.55 24.93 32.52
C VAL A 648 -33.37 24.09 31.53
N LYS A 649 -34.44 24.65 30.94
CA LYS A 649 -35.19 23.95 29.89
C LYS A 649 -34.34 23.70 28.64
N ASP A 650 -34.30 22.45 28.18
CA ASP A 650 -33.67 21.96 26.94
C ASP A 650 -32.22 22.46 26.71
N PHE A 651 -31.47 22.76 27.78
CA PHE A 651 -30.16 23.43 27.66
C PHE A 651 -29.03 22.51 27.17
N ALA A 652 -29.20 21.19 27.31
CA ALA A 652 -28.23 20.16 27.00
C ALA A 652 -28.94 18.80 26.80
N THR A 653 -28.34 17.92 26.01
CA THR A 653 -28.82 16.56 25.77
C THR A 653 -28.46 15.65 26.95
N VAL A 654 -29.41 14.86 27.44
CA VAL A 654 -29.15 13.84 28.48
C VAL A 654 -28.53 12.60 27.82
N ILE A 655 -27.42 12.13 28.37
CA ILE A 655 -26.77 10.85 28.05
C ILE A 655 -26.74 10.03 29.33
N ALA A 656 -27.44 8.89 29.33
CA ALA A 656 -27.44 7.95 30.45
C ALA A 656 -26.44 6.80 30.17
N GLU A 657 -25.55 6.50 31.12
CA GLU A 657 -24.48 5.53 30.96
C GLU A 657 -24.39 4.60 32.19
N PRO A 658 -24.62 3.27 32.03
CA PRO A 658 -24.58 2.31 33.14
C PRO A 658 -23.26 2.31 33.91
N ARG A 659 -22.15 2.57 33.21
CA ARG A 659 -20.78 2.66 33.77
C ARG A 659 -20.62 3.74 34.84
N LEU A 660 -21.54 4.71 34.91
CA LEU A 660 -21.57 5.74 35.94
C LEU A 660 -22.32 5.27 37.20
N ASP A 661 -23.31 4.38 37.08
CA ASP A 661 -24.02 3.79 38.23
C ASP A 661 -23.05 2.94 39.09
N ASP A 662 -22.14 2.20 38.45
CA ASP A 662 -21.10 1.39 39.11
C ASP A 662 -20.13 2.24 39.97
N ASN A 663 -20.00 3.54 39.68
CA ASN A 663 -19.16 4.46 40.43
C ASN A 663 -19.96 5.27 41.47
N SER A 664 -21.09 5.84 41.06
CA SER A 664 -21.97 6.62 41.93
C SER A 664 -23.31 6.95 41.24
N GLN A 665 -24.39 6.32 41.71
CA GLN A 665 -25.77 6.57 41.29
C GLN A 665 -26.29 8.01 41.56
N SER A 666 -25.50 8.87 42.20
CA SER A 666 -25.86 10.28 42.51
C SER A 666 -24.95 11.32 41.86
N THR A 667 -23.82 10.92 41.27
CA THR A 667 -22.85 11.85 40.65
C THR A 667 -23.16 12.02 39.16
N PHE A 668 -23.22 13.26 38.70
CA PHE A 668 -23.44 13.58 37.29
C PHE A 668 -22.38 14.56 36.75
N TYR A 669 -22.27 14.66 35.44
CA TYR A 669 -21.27 15.49 34.77
C TYR A 669 -21.91 16.36 33.69
N LEU A 670 -21.34 17.55 33.47
CA LEU A 670 -21.64 18.37 32.29
C LEU A 670 -20.46 18.31 31.32
N ALA A 671 -20.75 18.18 30.02
CA ALA A 671 -19.75 18.19 28.96
C ALA A 671 -20.09 19.19 27.84
N ALA A 672 -19.04 19.76 27.23
CA ALA A 672 -19.14 20.76 26.17
C ALA A 672 -19.56 20.15 24.83
N ALA A 673 -19.89 21.01 23.86
CA ALA A 673 -20.08 20.57 22.47
C ALA A 673 -18.75 20.14 21.85
N LYS A 674 -18.80 19.08 21.03
CA LYS A 674 -17.69 18.54 20.24
C LYS A 674 -17.04 19.65 19.40
N GLY A 675 -15.74 19.88 19.63
CA GLY A 675 -15.00 21.03 19.08
C GLY A 675 -14.56 22.06 20.13
N THR A 676 -15.09 21.96 21.35
CA THR A 676 -14.37 22.39 22.56
C THR A 676 -13.47 21.24 22.98
N ASP A 677 -12.26 21.53 23.49
CA ASP A 677 -11.41 20.47 24.02
C ASP A 677 -11.96 19.95 25.36
N THR A 678 -11.97 18.62 25.50
CA THR A 678 -12.50 17.88 26.66
C THR A 678 -11.61 16.65 26.90
N ILE A 679 -12.07 15.47 26.50
CA ILE A 679 -11.30 14.22 26.39
C ILE A 679 -11.09 13.94 24.89
N GLU A 680 -9.85 13.62 24.53
CA GLU A 680 -9.51 13.14 23.19
C GLU A 680 -9.45 11.62 23.17
N VAL A 681 -10.11 11.02 22.17
CA VAL A 681 -9.91 9.64 21.75
C VAL A 681 -9.12 9.68 20.44
N ALA A 682 -7.85 9.29 20.51
CA ALA A 682 -6.94 9.29 19.38
C ALA A 682 -6.73 7.89 18.82
N TYR A 683 -6.66 7.80 17.49
CA TYR A 683 -6.53 6.53 16.76
C TYR A 683 -5.26 6.49 15.90
N LEU A 684 -4.66 5.32 15.71
CA LEU A 684 -3.46 5.14 14.89
C LEU A 684 -3.74 5.52 13.43
N ASN A 685 -3.00 6.48 12.90
CA ASN A 685 -3.16 7.07 11.56
C ASN A 685 -4.61 7.50 11.22
N GLY A 686 -5.45 7.74 12.23
CA GLY A 686 -6.86 8.09 12.08
C GLY A 686 -7.80 6.90 11.81
N VAL A 687 -7.30 5.65 11.82
CA VAL A 687 -8.09 4.42 11.62
C VAL A 687 -8.86 4.10 12.91
N ASP A 688 -10.14 4.47 12.94
CA ASP A 688 -11.03 4.28 14.09
C ASP A 688 -11.87 3.01 14.07
N THR A 689 -11.81 2.22 13.00
CA THR A 689 -12.41 0.88 12.96
C THR A 689 -11.41 -0.20 13.38
N PRO A 690 -11.83 -1.27 14.07
CA PRO A 690 -10.99 -2.45 14.29
C PRO A 690 -10.61 -3.09 12.94
N TYR A 691 -9.44 -3.73 12.91
CA TYR A 691 -8.87 -4.36 11.72
C TYR A 691 -8.27 -5.72 12.06
N ILE A 692 -8.03 -6.55 11.03
CA ILE A 692 -7.62 -7.95 11.19
C ILE A 692 -6.28 -8.27 10.53
N ASP A 693 -5.49 -9.15 11.14
CA ASP A 693 -4.38 -9.86 10.50
C ASP A 693 -4.62 -11.38 10.55
N GLN A 694 -4.14 -12.10 9.54
CA GLN A 694 -4.20 -13.57 9.45
C GLN A 694 -2.88 -14.23 9.87
N GLN A 695 -2.97 -15.43 10.47
CA GLN A 695 -1.88 -16.40 10.48
C GLN A 695 -2.42 -17.80 10.16
N ASP A 696 -1.80 -18.47 9.19
CA ASP A 696 -2.13 -19.85 8.82
C ASP A 696 -1.55 -20.84 9.85
N GLY A 697 -2.34 -21.87 10.18
CA GLY A 697 -2.15 -22.66 11.38
C GLY A 697 -0.93 -23.59 11.38
N PHE A 698 0.06 -23.28 12.23
CA PHE A 698 0.96 -24.27 12.85
C PHE A 698 0.45 -24.73 14.23
N SER A 699 -0.25 -23.86 14.95
CA SER A 699 -0.76 -24.09 16.32
C SER A 699 -2.23 -24.52 16.40
N VAL A 700 -3.00 -24.38 15.32
CA VAL A 700 -4.42 -24.76 15.25
C VAL A 700 -4.73 -25.45 13.92
N ASP A 701 -5.69 -26.38 13.93
CA ASP A 701 -6.21 -27.03 12.72
C ASP A 701 -7.22 -26.11 11.99
N GLY A 702 -6.72 -25.02 11.41
CA GLY A 702 -7.51 -23.99 10.76
C GLY A 702 -6.72 -22.71 10.49
N VAL A 703 -7.41 -21.57 10.49
CA VAL A 703 -6.83 -20.22 10.38
C VAL A 703 -7.02 -19.47 11.70
N THR A 704 -5.97 -18.78 12.15
CA THR A 704 -6.05 -17.85 13.28
C THR A 704 -6.18 -16.42 12.74
N THR A 705 -7.18 -15.69 13.25
CA THR A 705 -7.42 -14.29 12.92
C THR A 705 -7.26 -13.44 14.17
N LYS A 706 -6.41 -12.42 14.10
CA LYS A 706 -6.20 -11.45 15.18
C LYS A 706 -7.01 -10.20 14.87
N VAL A 707 -8.00 -9.89 15.72
CA VAL A 707 -8.72 -8.61 15.67
C VAL A 707 -7.97 -7.61 16.55
N ARG A 708 -7.69 -6.41 16.07
CA ARG A 708 -7.07 -5.34 16.86
C ARG A 708 -7.62 -3.94 16.53
N ILE A 709 -7.52 -3.05 17.51
CA ILE A 709 -7.73 -1.61 17.38
C ILE A 709 -6.66 -0.87 18.20
N ASP A 710 -6.15 0.24 17.65
CA ASP A 710 -5.09 1.03 18.26
C ASP A 710 -5.64 2.40 18.68
N ALA A 711 -5.90 2.55 19.99
CA ALA A 711 -6.59 3.69 20.56
C ALA A 711 -5.85 4.26 21.77
N GLY A 712 -6.00 5.56 22.01
CA GLY A 712 -5.48 6.26 23.18
C GLY A 712 -6.51 7.27 23.68
N VAL A 713 -6.70 7.35 25.00
CA VAL A 713 -7.70 8.24 25.61
C VAL A 713 -7.01 9.13 26.65
N ALA A 714 -7.18 10.45 26.55
CA ALA A 714 -6.62 11.39 27.52
C ALA A 714 -7.48 12.65 27.72
N PRO A 715 -7.56 13.20 28.95
CA PRO A 715 -8.11 14.54 29.17
C PRO A 715 -7.16 15.60 28.61
N VAL A 716 -7.67 16.42 27.69
CA VAL A 716 -6.92 17.52 27.04
C VAL A 716 -7.22 18.86 27.71
N ASP A 717 -8.46 19.09 28.15
CA ASP A 717 -8.86 20.34 28.81
C ASP A 717 -9.96 20.09 29.87
N HIS A 718 -9.76 20.61 31.09
CA HIS A 718 -10.75 20.56 32.17
C HIS A 718 -11.90 21.55 31.98
N ARG A 719 -11.71 22.63 31.20
CA ARG A 719 -12.65 23.76 31.11
C ARG A 719 -13.95 23.40 30.39
N GLY A 720 -13.93 22.34 29.56
CA GLY A 720 -15.10 21.78 28.89
C GLY A 720 -15.87 20.73 29.70
N LEU A 721 -15.51 20.47 30.96
CA LEU A 721 -16.11 19.43 31.81
C LEU A 721 -16.39 19.96 33.24
N VAL A 722 -17.52 19.58 33.85
CA VAL A 722 -17.84 19.86 35.27
C VAL A 722 -18.36 18.59 35.95
N LYS A 723 -17.89 18.28 37.16
CA LYS A 723 -18.39 17.18 38.00
C LYS A 723 -19.33 17.72 39.08
N CYS A 724 -20.47 17.07 39.27
CA CYS A 724 -21.44 17.37 40.30
C CYS A 724 -21.68 16.12 41.16
N SER A 725 -21.45 16.21 42.47
CA SER A 725 -21.69 15.11 43.42
C SER A 725 -22.61 15.58 44.54
N ALA A 726 -23.62 14.75 44.85
CA ALA A 726 -24.54 14.95 45.96
C ALA A 726 -23.85 15.04 47.33
#